data_AF-W4FZL3-F1
#
_entry.id   AF-W4FZL3-F1
#
_cell.length_a   1.000
_cell.length_b   1.000
_cell.length_c   1.000
_cell.angle_alpha   90.00
_cell.angle_beta   90.00
_cell.angle_gamma   90.00
#
_symmetry.space_group_name_H-M   'P 1'
#
loop_
_entity.id
_entity.type
_entity.pdbx_description
1 polymer ?
#
loop_
_entity_poly.entity_id
_entity_poly.type
_entity_poly.pdbx_seq_one_letter_code
_entity_poly.pdbx_strand_id
1 'polypeptide(L)'
;MTTTTHIRWEKAAPTTDITMEDPTRRYAHAATVFRPNDQAGTLNQVIVYGGAMLSEGEKADTPLPDVWLMTIVGETTPPSAAAATATPSPVGATPTVEWKRLRSFNAPTRGHNKYHTMVAVGADVYVFGNRAMGTLKEERFLQHLFEIQKFRVDVATLSATWEAVKYNAPSMIAGRLGHGTAVLADGRIVCYGGKDVGINSTRYYNDVIVFDPKTLDVTYHPEERDQSASRAYFALAAAGSRLFLNGGCAFAVDGQTMTVMSKSSPLRLLDVTRAVPPRSSRWRDIKFDHVKPINAARLDHSVAWLNGHTLLYLGGTNVSSYTILDPWAFNIQTNNVVNVVMSGSVPSKRANTVLVQVDATTLLCLGGKERIKRREPGPRYGNVHTPGVYVGTISVTDEATLPRPPVTPVGLLKRKRSATDSPEAPQKPLKRLDVTTRPGGGGGVATADGDMKESSKQSAPTVVPRPLDAELLSIQNDDRIVALQHEVDALRHENAQLRIESHRWQVEASHAKEQQPSTQLHEIKLSIDNVAMMVDEKRRYQSNSQSTVNSSQDSPSDLLVNADGHPLSHAALQVELHRASTRLAAAIRKASESSKMAIKSRKAAEADQDALVAAAEKVADISRAMTRDGANNDSTSSGSATQEDSVL
;
A
#
# COMPACT_ATOMS: atom_id res chain seq x y z
N MET A 1 -11.99 -18.15 22.10
CA MET A 1 -11.32 -17.54 23.26
C MET A 1 -10.60 -16.29 22.78
N THR A 2 -10.65 -15.21 23.54
CA THR A 2 -10.22 -13.87 23.09
C THR A 2 -9.00 -13.41 23.89
N THR A 3 -7.85 -14.06 23.62
CA THR A 3 -6.55 -13.66 24.16
C THR A 3 -6.32 -12.16 23.90
N THR A 4 -6.10 -11.40 24.97
CA THR A 4 -5.91 -9.95 24.91
C THR A 4 -4.44 -9.63 25.21
N THR A 5 -3.83 -8.77 24.40
CA THR A 5 -2.48 -8.27 24.68
C THR A 5 -2.56 -6.90 25.33
N HIS A 6 -1.95 -6.77 26.50
CA HIS A 6 -1.80 -5.51 27.21
C HIS A 6 -0.41 -4.93 26.96
N ILE A 7 -0.34 -3.63 26.64
CA ILE A 7 0.91 -2.90 26.47
C ILE A 7 0.90 -1.72 27.44
N ARG A 8 1.69 -1.82 28.51
CA ARG A 8 1.90 -0.73 29.47
C ARG A 8 3.02 0.14 28.94
N TRP A 9 2.69 1.37 28.53
CA TRP A 9 3.66 2.34 28.05
C TRP A 9 4.18 3.22 29.19
N GLU A 10 5.47 3.48 29.20
CA GLU A 10 6.14 4.40 30.13
C GLU A 10 7.08 5.30 29.33
N LYS A 11 6.98 6.62 29.55
CA LYS A 11 7.82 7.58 28.85
C LYS A 11 9.16 7.64 29.56
N ALA A 12 10.22 7.18 28.88
CA ALA A 12 11.53 7.06 29.50
C ALA A 12 12.13 8.44 29.81
N ALA A 13 12.81 8.54 30.96
CA ALA A 13 13.61 9.70 31.29
C ALA A 13 15.01 9.59 30.64
N PRO A 14 15.54 10.66 30.01
CA PRO A 14 16.92 10.65 29.54
C PRO A 14 17.87 10.68 30.75
N THR A 15 18.89 9.82 30.76
CA THR A 15 20.01 9.99 31.71
C THR A 15 20.76 11.26 31.32
N THR A 16 20.96 12.17 32.28
CA THR A 16 21.20 13.58 31.99
C THR A 16 22.56 13.91 31.37
N ASP A 17 22.53 14.45 30.14
CA ASP A 17 23.35 15.61 29.78
C ASP A 17 22.41 16.67 29.18
N ILE A 18 22.35 17.84 29.83
CA ILE A 18 21.43 18.94 29.47
C ILE A 18 21.96 19.75 28.26
N THR A 19 23.21 19.53 27.87
CA THR A 19 23.85 20.20 26.71
C THR A 19 23.62 19.48 25.39
N MET A 20 23.05 18.27 25.42
CA MET A 20 22.95 17.38 24.27
C MET A 20 21.67 17.61 23.44
N GLU A 21 21.83 17.67 22.12
CA GLU A 21 20.73 17.79 21.14
C GLU A 21 19.78 16.58 21.22
N ASP A 22 18.47 16.80 21.39
CA ASP A 22 17.46 15.74 21.55
C ASP A 22 17.39 14.82 20.30
N PRO A 23 17.90 13.57 20.38
CA PRO A 23 17.95 12.69 19.23
C PRO A 23 16.56 12.19 18.81
N THR A 24 15.52 12.37 19.64
CA THR A 24 14.15 11.95 19.34
C THR A 24 13.36 12.99 18.54
N ARG A 25 13.87 14.22 18.38
CA ARG A 25 13.24 15.29 17.59
C ARG A 25 13.41 15.08 16.07
N ARG A 26 13.17 13.86 15.59
CA ARG A 26 13.34 13.46 14.19
C ARG A 26 12.17 12.61 13.66
N TYR A 27 11.90 12.70 12.36
CA TYR A 27 10.94 11.84 11.65
C TYR A 27 11.60 11.20 10.42
N ALA A 28 11.01 10.11 9.91
CA ALA A 28 11.51 9.38 8.72
C ALA A 28 12.97 8.90 8.84
N HIS A 29 13.39 8.65 10.08
CA HIS A 29 14.62 7.99 10.47
C HIS A 29 14.41 6.47 10.49
N ALA A 30 15.49 5.70 10.65
CA ALA A 30 15.40 4.29 11.00
C ALA A 30 16.02 4.03 12.38
N ALA A 31 15.59 2.95 13.01
CA ALA A 31 16.27 2.38 14.16
C ALA A 31 16.23 0.84 14.08
N THR A 32 17.22 0.18 14.68
CA THR A 32 17.35 -1.28 14.66
C THR A 32 17.95 -1.77 15.98
N VAL A 33 17.55 -2.96 16.45
CA VAL A 33 18.15 -3.56 17.66
C VAL A 33 19.58 -3.93 17.35
N PHE A 34 20.49 -3.62 18.27
CA PHE A 34 21.92 -3.83 18.07
C PHE A 34 22.47 -4.82 19.09
N ARG A 35 22.91 -5.98 18.60
CA ARG A 35 23.56 -7.04 19.39
C ARG A 35 24.85 -7.44 18.67
N PRO A 36 26.00 -6.85 19.04
CA PRO A 36 27.28 -7.18 18.39
C PRO A 36 27.76 -8.58 18.76
N ASN A 37 27.37 -9.08 19.93
CA ASN A 37 27.63 -10.42 20.44
C ASN A 37 26.29 -11.01 20.95
N ASP A 38 25.71 -12.02 20.31
CA ASP A 38 24.44 -12.66 20.73
C ASP A 38 24.59 -13.57 21.97
N GLN A 39 25.46 -13.20 22.91
CA GLN A 39 25.61 -13.87 24.20
C GLN A 39 24.58 -13.32 25.21
N ALA A 40 24.08 -14.21 26.07
CA ALA A 40 23.13 -13.87 27.12
C ALA A 40 23.73 -12.79 28.06
N GLY A 41 23.00 -11.70 28.27
CA GLY A 41 23.49 -10.52 29.00
C GLY A 41 23.92 -9.34 28.12
N THR A 42 23.73 -9.41 26.79
CA THR A 42 23.84 -8.19 25.95
C THR A 42 22.86 -7.12 26.43
N LEU A 43 23.35 -5.89 26.56
CA LEU A 43 22.51 -4.73 26.90
C LEU A 43 21.41 -4.52 25.85
N ASN A 44 20.25 -4.04 26.28
CA ASN A 44 19.14 -3.70 25.40
C ASN A 44 19.45 -2.41 24.62
N GLN A 45 20.18 -2.57 23.51
CA GLN A 45 20.73 -1.50 22.69
C GLN A 45 20.02 -1.36 21.34
N VAL A 46 19.91 -0.11 20.88
CA VAL A 46 19.31 0.26 19.60
C VAL A 46 20.18 1.31 18.92
N ILE A 47 20.48 1.10 17.63
CA ILE A 47 21.12 2.12 16.79
C ILE A 47 20.03 2.91 16.08
N VAL A 48 20.13 4.24 16.11
CA VAL A 48 19.24 5.19 15.44
C VAL A 48 20.04 6.00 14.44
N TYR A 49 19.53 6.16 13.21
CA TYR A 49 20.21 6.89 12.14
C TYR A 49 19.23 7.68 11.25
N GLY A 50 19.73 8.78 10.68
CA GLY A 50 19.10 9.46 9.56
C GLY A 50 17.83 10.24 9.92
N GLY A 51 17.01 10.49 8.90
CA GLY A 51 15.75 11.23 9.01
C GLY A 51 15.93 12.76 8.94
N ALA A 52 14.96 13.49 9.50
CA ALA A 52 14.90 14.93 9.41
C ALA A 52 14.32 15.62 10.65
N MET A 53 14.78 16.84 10.92
CA MET A 53 14.00 17.84 11.65
C MET A 53 13.05 18.58 10.71
N LEU A 54 11.82 18.80 11.18
CA LEU A 54 10.84 19.65 10.52
C LEU A 54 11.35 21.08 10.49
N SER A 55 11.19 21.73 9.34
CA SER A 55 11.47 23.15 9.19
C SER A 55 10.33 24.03 9.72
N GLU A 56 10.68 25.27 10.10
CA GLU A 56 9.70 26.33 10.34
C GLU A 56 9.50 27.17 9.07
N GLY A 57 8.27 27.17 8.55
CA GLY A 57 7.87 27.89 7.34
C GLY A 57 8.07 27.07 6.05
N GLU A 58 8.41 27.74 4.95
CA GLU A 58 8.66 27.08 3.64
C GLU A 58 10.11 26.61 3.43
N LYS A 59 10.94 26.64 4.48
CA LYS A 59 12.31 26.11 4.43
C LYS A 59 12.29 24.59 4.22
N ALA A 60 13.34 24.01 3.65
CA ALA A 60 13.46 22.55 3.51
C ALA A 60 13.78 21.87 4.86
N ASP A 61 13.28 20.65 5.08
CA ASP A 61 13.53 19.87 6.31
C ASP A 61 15.02 19.55 6.49
N THR A 62 15.61 20.01 7.60
CA THR A 62 17.02 19.80 7.96
C THR A 62 17.31 18.30 8.10
N PRO A 63 18.14 17.71 7.23
CA PRO A 63 18.48 16.29 7.34
C PRO A 63 19.46 16.03 8.48
N LEU A 64 19.39 14.84 9.06
CA LEU A 64 20.18 14.43 10.21
C LEU A 64 21.13 13.28 9.82
N PRO A 65 22.43 13.54 9.59
CA PRO A 65 23.40 12.53 9.12
C PRO A 65 24.08 11.76 10.27
N ASP A 66 23.54 11.86 11.49
CA ASP A 66 24.14 11.38 12.73
C ASP A 66 23.70 9.97 13.12
N VAL A 67 24.63 9.21 13.70
CA VAL A 67 24.39 7.87 14.24
C VAL A 67 24.37 7.96 15.77
N TRP A 68 23.36 7.36 16.39
CA TRP A 68 23.20 7.31 17.84
C TRP A 68 23.07 5.87 18.33
N LEU A 69 23.75 5.57 19.43
CA LEU A 69 23.52 4.40 20.25
C LEU A 69 22.61 4.80 21.41
N MET A 70 21.46 4.14 21.54
CA MET A 70 20.61 4.20 22.73
C MET A 70 20.76 2.90 23.52
N THR A 71 20.95 3.00 24.82
CA THR A 71 20.88 1.87 25.76
C THR A 71 19.67 2.06 26.67
N ILE A 72 18.77 1.07 26.74
CA ILE A 72 17.73 1.03 27.78
C ILE A 72 18.37 0.58 29.09
N VAL A 73 18.17 1.34 30.16
CA VAL A 73 18.66 1.04 31.51
C VAL A 73 17.48 0.71 32.41
N GLY A 74 17.52 -0.49 32.99
CA GLY A 74 16.53 -1.02 33.94
C GLY A 74 17.20 -1.97 34.93
N GLU A 75 16.47 -2.42 35.95
CA GLU A 75 17.01 -3.17 37.11
C GLU A 75 17.46 -4.61 36.83
N THR A 76 17.71 -4.99 35.57
CA THR A 76 18.04 -6.36 35.16
C THR A 76 19.52 -6.75 35.38
N THR A 77 20.22 -6.08 36.30
CA THR A 77 21.48 -6.60 36.86
C THR A 77 21.10 -7.58 37.96
N PRO A 78 21.27 -8.91 37.80
CA PRO A 78 21.04 -9.83 38.91
C PRO A 78 21.98 -9.44 40.06
N PRO A 79 21.49 -9.31 41.30
CA PRO A 79 22.34 -8.89 42.40
C PRO A 79 23.47 -9.91 42.60
N SER A 80 24.70 -9.41 42.61
CA SER A 80 25.85 -10.20 43.07
C SER A 80 25.52 -10.79 44.44
N ALA A 81 25.89 -12.05 44.68
CA ALA A 81 25.51 -12.78 45.89
C ALA A 81 25.97 -12.11 47.22
N ALA A 82 26.85 -11.11 47.15
CA ALA A 82 27.25 -10.27 48.27
C ALA A 82 26.20 -9.21 48.70
N ALA A 83 25.13 -8.97 47.93
CA ALA A 83 24.17 -7.86 48.13
C ALA A 83 22.85 -8.26 48.83
N ALA A 84 22.80 -9.41 49.51
CA ALA A 84 21.58 -10.03 50.06
C ALA A 84 20.89 -9.29 51.24
N THR A 85 21.28 -8.05 51.54
CA THR A 85 20.75 -7.24 52.66
C THR A 85 20.19 -5.88 52.22
N ALA A 86 20.19 -5.57 50.92
CA ALA A 86 19.52 -4.37 50.41
C ALA A 86 17.99 -4.55 50.42
N THR A 87 17.25 -3.55 50.93
CA THR A 87 15.79 -3.51 50.83
C THR A 87 15.33 -3.53 49.36
N PRO A 88 14.22 -4.21 49.01
CA PRO A 88 13.75 -4.27 47.65
C PRO A 88 13.40 -2.88 47.10
N SER A 89 13.79 -2.62 45.84
CA SER A 89 13.45 -1.40 45.11
C SER A 89 11.93 -1.17 45.06
N PRO A 90 11.47 0.10 45.05
CA PRO A 90 10.05 0.41 44.92
C PRO A 90 9.53 0.02 43.53
N VAL A 91 8.48 -0.79 43.50
CA VAL A 91 7.77 -1.19 42.27
C VAL A 91 7.23 0.05 41.57
N GLY A 92 7.87 0.45 40.46
CA GLY A 92 7.45 1.62 39.65
C GLY A 92 8.54 2.63 39.31
N ALA A 93 9.83 2.26 39.36
CA ALA A 93 10.90 3.11 38.82
C ALA A 93 10.73 3.33 37.30
N THR A 94 10.60 4.59 36.87
CA THR A 94 10.49 4.95 35.45
C THR A 94 11.71 4.45 34.67
N PRO A 95 11.55 3.77 33.52
CA PRO A 95 12.68 3.32 32.72
C PRO A 95 13.53 4.52 32.25
N THR A 96 14.84 4.34 32.23
CA THR A 96 15.77 5.39 31.77
C THR A 96 16.47 4.98 30.48
N VAL A 97 16.83 5.97 29.66
CA VAL A 97 17.55 5.75 28.41
C VAL A 97 18.81 6.59 28.36
N GLU A 98 19.93 5.91 28.11
CA GLU A 98 21.22 6.53 27.85
C GLU A 98 21.41 6.72 26.35
N TRP A 99 21.84 7.91 25.94
CA TRP A 99 22.10 8.27 24.55
C TRP A 99 23.57 8.61 24.35
N LYS A 100 24.21 7.98 23.36
CA LYS A 100 25.61 8.22 22.98
C LYS A 100 25.69 8.45 21.47
N ARG A 101 26.09 9.66 21.07
CA ARG A 101 26.34 10.01 19.66
C ARG A 101 27.63 9.34 19.20
N LEU A 102 27.56 8.54 18.14
CA LEU A 102 28.74 7.81 17.65
C LEU A 102 29.58 8.71 16.72
N ARG A 103 30.90 8.74 16.94
CA ARG A 103 31.84 9.39 16.02
C ARG A 103 31.85 8.63 14.70
N SER A 104 31.31 9.26 13.65
CA SER A 104 31.21 8.64 12.34
C SER A 104 32.49 8.88 11.52
N PHE A 105 33.14 7.80 11.08
CA PHE A 105 34.32 7.81 10.22
C PHE A 105 33.96 7.41 8.78
N ASN A 106 34.62 8.00 7.78
CA ASN A 106 34.35 7.78 6.35
C ASN A 106 32.90 8.04 5.91
N ALA A 107 32.11 8.77 6.70
CA ALA A 107 30.69 8.95 6.50
C ALA A 107 30.35 9.63 5.15
N PRO A 108 29.23 9.27 4.50
CA PRO A 108 28.80 9.91 3.26
C PRO A 108 28.65 11.43 3.37
N THR A 109 29.53 12.19 2.71
CA THR A 109 29.61 13.66 2.82
C THR A 109 28.56 14.43 2.01
N ARG A 110 27.69 13.73 1.27
CA ARG A 110 26.68 14.32 0.38
C ARG A 110 25.39 13.50 0.41
N GLY A 111 24.27 14.21 0.26
CA GLY A 111 22.93 13.65 0.30
C GLY A 111 22.49 13.25 1.71
N HIS A 112 21.27 12.71 1.85
CA HIS A 112 20.71 12.33 3.14
C HIS A 112 19.68 11.20 3.04
N ASN A 113 19.64 10.33 4.06
CA ASN A 113 18.72 9.19 4.12
C ASN A 113 17.45 9.54 4.92
N LYS A 114 16.35 9.86 4.21
CA LYS A 114 14.99 10.00 4.77
C LYS A 114 14.09 8.89 4.20
N TYR A 115 13.22 8.32 5.02
CA TYR A 115 12.38 7.16 4.67
C TYR A 115 13.21 5.96 4.17
N HIS A 116 14.42 5.82 4.71
CA HIS A 116 15.28 4.65 4.52
C HIS A 116 14.91 3.57 5.54
N THR A 117 15.48 2.37 5.40
CA THR A 117 15.35 1.32 6.42
C THR A 117 16.72 0.76 6.80
N MET A 118 16.82 0.07 7.94
CA MET A 118 18.11 -0.29 8.53
C MET A 118 18.05 -1.61 9.32
N VAL A 119 19.09 -2.43 9.19
CA VAL A 119 19.19 -3.76 9.83
C VAL A 119 20.60 -3.95 10.38
N ALA A 120 20.73 -4.33 11.66
CA ALA A 120 22.00 -4.79 12.22
C ALA A 120 22.18 -6.31 12.00
N VAL A 121 23.42 -6.72 11.75
CA VAL A 121 23.87 -8.11 11.64
C VAL A 121 25.19 -8.20 12.42
N GLY A 122 25.12 -8.60 13.68
CA GLY A 122 26.24 -8.48 14.62
C GLY A 122 26.66 -7.01 14.79
N ALA A 123 27.96 -6.73 14.62
CA ALA A 123 28.52 -5.38 14.73
C ALA A 123 28.29 -4.49 13.48
N ASP A 124 27.81 -5.06 12.38
CA ASP A 124 27.61 -4.35 11.11
C ASP A 124 26.16 -3.88 10.95
N VAL A 125 25.96 -2.64 10.52
CA VAL A 125 24.64 -2.03 10.32
C VAL A 125 24.47 -1.65 8.85
N TYR A 126 23.48 -2.27 8.19
CA TYR A 126 23.16 -2.07 6.79
C TYR A 126 22.00 -1.07 6.63
N VAL A 127 22.24 0.00 5.86
CA VAL A 127 21.28 1.05 5.51
C VAL A 127 20.82 0.83 4.07
N PHE A 128 19.50 0.70 3.89
CA PHE A 128 18.86 0.46 2.60
C PHE A 128 18.10 1.70 2.14
N GLY A 129 18.30 2.07 0.87
CA GLY A 129 17.60 3.19 0.23
C GLY A 129 18.49 4.41 0.01
N ASN A 130 18.14 5.18 -1.02
CA ASN A 130 19.02 6.17 -1.62
C ASN A 130 19.10 7.47 -0.84
N ARG A 131 20.29 8.05 -0.80
CA ARG A 131 20.49 9.44 -0.37
C ARG A 131 19.79 10.42 -1.32
N ALA A 132 18.93 11.26 -0.77
CA ALA A 132 18.28 12.38 -1.46
C ALA A 132 19.07 13.69 -1.28
N MET A 133 18.85 14.65 -2.17
CA MET A 133 19.35 16.03 -2.10
C MET A 133 18.37 17.01 -2.78
N GLY A 134 18.44 18.29 -2.43
CA GLY A 134 17.57 19.34 -3.01
C GLY A 134 16.54 19.87 -2.01
N THR A 135 15.55 20.61 -2.52
CA THR A 135 14.38 21.10 -1.76
C THR A 135 13.21 20.13 -1.91
N LEU A 136 12.15 20.26 -1.10
CA LEU A 136 10.94 19.42 -1.23
C LEU A 136 10.26 19.47 -2.62
N LYS A 137 10.54 20.50 -3.43
CA LYS A 137 10.01 20.66 -4.80
C LYS A 137 10.95 20.11 -5.88
N GLU A 138 12.24 19.94 -5.55
CA GLU A 138 13.33 19.61 -6.48
C GLU A 138 14.20 18.46 -5.93
N GLU A 139 13.59 17.61 -5.08
CA GLU A 139 14.29 16.52 -4.40
C GLU A 139 14.68 15.46 -5.43
N ARG A 140 15.97 15.09 -5.45
CA ARG A 140 16.54 14.09 -6.36
C ARG A 140 17.50 13.17 -5.62
N PHE A 141 17.69 11.94 -6.09
CA PHE A 141 18.71 11.06 -5.53
C PHE A 141 20.11 11.52 -5.93
N LEU A 142 21.10 11.21 -5.09
CA LEU A 142 22.52 11.43 -5.39
C LEU A 142 23.06 10.38 -6.38
N GLN A 143 22.46 9.19 -6.40
CA GLN A 143 22.72 8.10 -7.35
C GLN A 143 21.39 7.48 -7.80
N HIS A 144 21.29 7.12 -9.08
CA HIS A 144 20.06 6.56 -9.67
C HIS A 144 19.92 5.03 -9.49
N LEU A 145 21.00 4.33 -9.14
CA LEU A 145 20.99 2.92 -8.76
C LEU A 145 20.70 2.78 -7.27
N PHE A 146 20.05 1.68 -6.85
CA PHE A 146 19.71 1.42 -5.45
C PHE A 146 20.95 1.44 -4.53
N GLU A 147 20.90 2.23 -3.45
CA GLU A 147 21.99 2.26 -2.47
C GLU A 147 21.75 1.25 -1.33
N ILE A 148 22.74 0.37 -1.13
CA ILE A 148 22.99 -0.31 0.13
C ILE A 148 24.28 0.28 0.69
N GLN A 149 24.23 0.78 1.91
CA GLN A 149 25.40 1.31 2.63
C GLN A 149 25.60 0.50 3.90
N LYS A 150 26.82 0.50 4.43
CA LYS A 150 27.15 -0.18 5.68
C LYS A 150 27.90 0.77 6.60
N PHE A 151 27.71 0.63 7.91
CA PHE A 151 28.69 1.07 8.88
C PHE A 151 28.88 0.03 9.98
N ARG A 152 30.12 -0.14 10.43
CA ARG A 152 30.46 -0.99 11.56
C ARG A 152 30.44 -0.16 12.84
N VAL A 153 29.75 -0.65 13.86
CA VAL A 153 29.64 0.01 15.16
C VAL A 153 30.65 -0.60 16.13
N ASP A 154 31.39 0.27 16.83
CA ASP A 154 32.17 -0.08 18.00
C ASP A 154 31.66 0.69 19.22
N VAL A 155 31.18 -0.06 20.22
CA VAL A 155 30.62 0.45 21.47
C VAL A 155 31.71 0.92 22.43
N ALA A 156 32.93 0.36 22.35
CA ALA A 156 34.03 0.72 23.24
C ALA A 156 34.67 2.06 22.84
N THR A 157 34.82 2.33 21.55
CA THR A 157 35.31 3.64 21.04
C THR A 157 34.18 4.63 20.72
N LEU A 158 32.91 4.23 20.88
CA LEU A 158 31.72 4.99 20.49
C LEU A 158 31.82 5.53 19.06
N SER A 159 32.08 4.63 18.11
CA SER A 159 32.30 4.97 16.71
C SER A 159 31.43 4.19 15.72
N ALA A 160 31.26 4.78 14.53
CA ALA A 160 30.55 4.20 13.40
C ALA A 160 31.41 4.38 12.13
N THR A 161 32.08 3.32 11.68
CA THR A 161 32.99 3.36 10.53
C THR A 161 32.25 2.94 9.27
N TRP A 162 32.09 3.85 8.33
CA TRP A 162 31.29 3.67 7.12
C TRP A 162 32.07 2.96 6.00
N GLU A 163 31.38 2.03 5.33
CA GLU A 163 31.87 1.19 4.24
C GLU A 163 30.85 1.20 3.08
N ALA A 164 31.33 1.34 1.84
CA ALA A 164 30.49 1.26 0.66
C ALA A 164 30.27 -0.21 0.26
N VAL A 165 29.03 -0.70 0.32
CA VAL A 165 28.69 -2.07 -0.10
C VAL A 165 28.69 -2.14 -1.62
N LYS A 166 29.78 -2.64 -2.21
CA LYS A 166 29.81 -3.10 -3.60
C LYS A 166 29.15 -4.48 -3.66
N TYR A 167 27.88 -4.53 -4.01
CA TYR A 167 27.13 -5.77 -4.16
C TYR A 167 27.06 -6.22 -5.63
N ASN A 168 27.07 -7.53 -5.86
CA ASN A 168 26.83 -8.10 -7.18
C ASN A 168 25.33 -8.06 -7.47
N ALA A 169 24.93 -7.39 -8.55
CA ALA A 169 23.53 -7.33 -9.00
C ALA A 169 23.43 -7.30 -10.53
N PRO A 170 22.31 -7.77 -11.11
CA PRO A 170 21.94 -7.41 -12.48
C PRO A 170 21.82 -5.89 -12.61
N SER A 171 22.15 -5.38 -13.78
CA SER A 171 22.16 -3.94 -14.04
C SER A 171 20.77 -3.30 -13.87
N MET A 172 20.77 -2.12 -13.24
CA MET A 172 19.60 -1.22 -13.08
C MET A 172 18.50 -1.64 -12.08
N ILE A 173 18.87 -2.01 -10.84
CA ILE A 173 17.94 -1.84 -9.70
C ILE A 173 17.80 -0.34 -9.43
N ALA A 174 16.59 0.21 -9.61
CA ALA A 174 16.34 1.64 -9.49
C ALA A 174 16.38 2.16 -8.04
N GLY A 175 16.95 3.36 -7.87
CA GLY A 175 17.02 4.08 -6.61
C GLY A 175 15.65 4.51 -6.06
N ARG A 176 15.49 4.49 -4.73
CA ARG A 176 14.19 4.67 -4.07
C ARG A 176 14.28 5.06 -2.60
N LEU A 177 13.14 5.51 -2.07
CA LEU A 177 12.86 5.70 -0.65
C LEU A 177 11.45 5.18 -0.29
N GLY A 178 11.16 5.04 1.00
CA GLY A 178 9.84 4.60 1.49
C GLY A 178 9.51 3.13 1.19
N HIS A 179 10.52 2.33 0.85
CA HIS A 179 10.44 0.86 0.78
C HIS A 179 10.35 0.25 2.19
N GLY A 180 10.09 -1.04 2.27
CA GLY A 180 10.18 -1.81 3.52
C GLY A 180 11.29 -2.86 3.44
N THR A 181 11.97 -3.12 4.56
CA THR A 181 12.88 -4.27 4.70
C THR A 181 12.45 -5.19 5.83
N ALA A 182 12.80 -6.48 5.71
CA ALA A 182 12.66 -7.46 6.79
C ALA A 182 13.78 -8.51 6.71
N VAL A 183 14.10 -9.16 7.84
CA VAL A 183 15.09 -10.25 7.91
C VAL A 183 14.36 -11.59 7.76
N LEU A 184 14.83 -12.42 6.83
CA LEU A 184 14.35 -13.79 6.63
C LEU A 184 15.01 -14.75 7.63
N ALA A 185 14.39 -15.89 7.90
CA ALA A 185 14.93 -16.86 8.88
C ALA A 185 16.26 -17.55 8.47
N ASP A 186 16.75 -17.35 7.24
CA ASP A 186 18.08 -17.76 6.79
C ASP A 186 19.18 -16.69 7.01
N GLY A 187 18.78 -15.52 7.50
CA GLY A 187 19.63 -14.36 7.75
C GLY A 187 19.76 -13.38 6.57
N ARG A 188 19.13 -13.66 5.42
CA ARG A 188 19.09 -12.72 4.30
C ARG A 188 18.09 -11.59 4.56
N ILE A 189 18.36 -10.43 4.00
CA ILE A 189 17.53 -9.23 4.15
C ILE A 189 16.75 -9.03 2.86
N VAL A 190 15.42 -9.02 2.94
CA VAL A 190 14.57 -8.64 1.82
C VAL A 190 14.21 -7.16 1.90
N CYS A 191 14.27 -6.48 0.77
CA CYS A 191 13.71 -5.15 0.52
C CYS A 191 12.59 -5.29 -0.53
N TYR A 192 11.49 -4.57 -0.34
CA TYR A 192 10.33 -4.59 -1.23
C TYR A 192 9.86 -3.16 -1.56
N GLY A 193 9.45 -2.93 -2.80
CA GLY A 193 8.69 -1.76 -3.23
C GLY A 193 9.37 -0.42 -2.96
N GLY A 194 8.58 0.58 -2.52
CA GLY A 194 9.01 1.98 -2.32
C GLY A 194 8.60 2.89 -3.46
N LYS A 195 9.13 4.13 -3.48
CA LYS A 195 8.93 5.09 -4.57
C LYS A 195 10.21 5.84 -4.96
N ASP A 196 10.20 6.35 -6.18
CA ASP A 196 11.12 7.36 -6.66
C ASP A 196 10.91 8.70 -5.92
N VAL A 197 11.92 9.56 -5.92
CA VAL A 197 12.02 10.79 -5.11
C VAL A 197 11.14 11.94 -5.63
N GLY A 198 10.97 12.98 -4.82
CA GLY A 198 10.20 14.16 -5.19
C GLY A 198 8.69 14.02 -4.97
N ILE A 199 8.03 15.17 -4.79
CA ILE A 199 6.63 15.27 -4.37
C ILE A 199 5.62 14.82 -5.44
N ASN A 200 5.94 15.00 -6.73
CA ASN A 200 5.05 14.67 -7.85
C ASN A 200 5.38 13.32 -8.52
N SER A 201 6.34 12.54 -8.00
CA SER A 201 6.73 11.28 -8.68
C SER A 201 5.69 10.18 -8.47
N THR A 202 5.14 9.72 -9.60
CA THR A 202 4.18 8.62 -9.72
C THR A 202 4.84 7.24 -9.80
N ARG A 203 6.17 7.15 -9.78
CA ARG A 203 6.87 5.86 -9.87
C ARG A 203 6.94 5.17 -8.51
N TYR A 204 6.13 4.13 -8.36
CA TYR A 204 6.11 3.21 -7.22
C TYR A 204 6.49 1.81 -7.68
N TYR A 205 7.26 1.11 -6.85
CA TYR A 205 7.83 -0.21 -7.16
C TYR A 205 7.08 -1.35 -6.45
N ASN A 206 7.16 -2.56 -7.02
CA ASN A 206 6.63 -3.84 -6.47
C ASN A 206 7.57 -5.04 -6.73
N ASP A 207 8.84 -4.75 -7.01
CA ASP A 207 9.95 -5.69 -7.12
C ASP A 207 10.40 -6.21 -5.74
N VAL A 208 11.15 -7.31 -5.74
CA VAL A 208 11.76 -7.92 -4.54
C VAL A 208 13.27 -7.97 -4.70
N ILE A 209 13.98 -7.36 -3.76
CA ILE A 209 15.44 -7.32 -3.69
C ILE A 209 15.85 -8.15 -2.47
N VAL A 210 16.59 -9.24 -2.63
CA VAL A 210 17.09 -10.09 -1.54
C VAL A 210 18.61 -9.97 -1.46
N PHE A 211 19.11 -9.40 -0.37
CA PHE A 211 20.52 -9.19 -0.08
C PHE A 211 21.02 -10.22 0.93
N ASP A 212 22.16 -10.87 0.66
CA ASP A 212 22.83 -11.72 1.62
C ASP A 212 23.98 -10.96 2.32
N PRO A 213 23.89 -10.67 3.63
CA PRO A 213 24.92 -9.93 4.36
C PRO A 213 26.22 -10.74 4.56
N LYS A 214 26.26 -12.03 4.23
CA LYS A 214 27.44 -12.90 4.37
C LYS A 214 28.29 -12.92 3.10
N THR A 215 27.66 -12.87 1.91
CA THR A 215 28.36 -12.87 0.61
C THR A 215 28.37 -11.51 -0.08
N LEU A 216 27.50 -10.58 0.37
CA LEU A 216 27.21 -9.29 -0.25
C LEU A 216 26.56 -9.38 -1.65
N ASP A 217 25.99 -10.52 -2.02
CA ASP A 217 25.24 -10.68 -3.27
C ASP A 217 23.80 -10.15 -3.16
N VAL A 218 23.23 -9.71 -4.29
CA VAL A 218 21.82 -9.34 -4.42
C VAL A 218 21.13 -10.21 -5.47
N THR A 219 20.12 -10.96 -5.03
CA THR A 219 19.12 -11.56 -5.91
C THR A 219 18.02 -10.54 -6.18
N TYR A 220 17.76 -10.22 -7.44
CA TYR A 220 16.73 -9.28 -7.86
C TYR A 220 15.60 -9.99 -8.61
N HIS A 221 14.38 -9.83 -8.11
CA HIS A 221 13.15 -10.27 -8.76
C HIS A 221 12.44 -9.01 -9.28
N PRO A 222 12.36 -8.80 -10.61
CA PRO A 222 11.78 -7.59 -11.17
C PRO A 222 10.27 -7.48 -10.91
N GLU A 223 9.74 -6.29 -11.11
CA GLU A 223 8.35 -5.89 -10.86
C GLU A 223 7.29 -6.92 -11.29
N GLU A 224 6.42 -7.31 -10.35
CA GLU A 224 5.26 -8.15 -10.65
C GLU A 224 4.29 -7.42 -11.61
N ARG A 225 3.60 -8.14 -12.50
CA ARG A 225 2.56 -7.55 -13.37
C ARG A 225 1.39 -6.93 -12.58
N ASP A 226 1.21 -7.28 -11.30
CA ASP A 226 0.21 -6.65 -10.42
C ASP A 226 0.66 -5.25 -9.98
N GLN A 227 0.32 -4.23 -10.77
CA GLN A 227 0.54 -2.83 -10.39
C GLN A 227 -0.23 -2.42 -9.12
N SER A 228 -1.25 -3.18 -8.66
CA SER A 228 -1.88 -2.94 -7.35
C SER A 228 -0.98 -3.31 -6.17
N ALA A 229 0.10 -4.06 -6.41
CA ALA A 229 1.12 -4.34 -5.41
C ALA A 229 2.05 -3.14 -5.16
N SER A 230 2.24 -2.23 -6.14
CA SER A 230 3.16 -1.09 -6.05
C SER A 230 2.74 -0.07 -5.00
N ARG A 231 3.68 0.31 -4.12
CA ARG A 231 3.41 1.20 -2.96
C ARG A 231 4.68 1.62 -2.21
N ALA A 232 4.56 2.68 -1.42
CA ALA A 232 5.55 3.14 -0.45
C ALA A 232 4.90 3.42 0.93
N TYR A 233 5.73 3.62 1.95
CA TYR A 233 5.32 4.01 3.32
C TYR A 233 4.32 3.05 4.00
N PHE A 234 4.39 1.78 3.62
CA PHE A 234 3.72 0.64 4.28
C PHE A 234 4.60 0.09 5.41
N ALA A 235 4.05 -0.76 6.27
CA ALA A 235 4.84 -1.56 7.20
C ALA A 235 4.99 -3.00 6.70
N LEU A 236 6.18 -3.57 6.90
CA LEU A 236 6.58 -4.90 6.42
C LEU A 236 7.19 -5.70 7.58
N ALA A 237 6.79 -6.96 7.73
CA ALA A 237 7.39 -7.90 8.68
C ALA A 237 7.58 -9.28 8.04
N ALA A 238 8.54 -10.07 8.53
CA ALA A 238 8.81 -11.42 8.05
C ALA A 238 8.64 -12.47 9.15
N ALA A 239 8.09 -13.64 8.78
CA ALA A 239 8.11 -14.87 9.57
C ALA A 239 8.57 -16.03 8.68
N GLY A 240 9.76 -16.58 8.94
CA GLY A 240 10.36 -17.57 8.05
C GLY A 240 10.71 -16.96 6.70
N SER A 241 10.07 -17.46 5.63
CA SER A 241 10.11 -16.92 4.27
C SER A 241 8.94 -15.98 3.91
N ARG A 242 7.98 -15.81 4.83
CA ARG A 242 6.70 -15.15 4.56
C ARG A 242 6.73 -13.68 4.96
N LEU A 243 6.30 -12.81 4.05
CA LEU A 243 6.22 -11.37 4.27
C LEU A 243 4.78 -10.93 4.48
N PHE A 244 4.55 -10.15 5.53
CA PHE A 244 3.27 -9.55 5.89
C PHE A 244 3.36 -8.04 5.68
N LEU A 245 2.53 -7.51 4.77
CA LEU A 245 2.53 -6.11 4.35
C LEU A 245 1.20 -5.45 4.71
N ASN A 246 1.24 -4.33 5.44
CA ASN A 246 0.05 -3.50 5.71
C ASN A 246 0.09 -2.16 4.99
N GLY A 247 -1.02 -1.82 4.31
CA GLY A 247 -1.30 -0.45 3.87
C GLY A 247 -0.28 0.12 2.87
N GLY A 248 0.23 1.32 3.18
CA GLY A 248 1.02 2.17 2.30
C GLY A 248 0.18 3.05 1.38
N CYS A 249 0.84 3.78 0.49
CA CYS A 249 0.18 4.58 -0.57
C CYS A 249 0.82 4.39 -1.94
N ALA A 250 0.07 4.78 -2.97
CA ALA A 250 0.54 5.04 -4.32
C ALA A 250 -0.14 6.31 -4.86
N PHE A 251 0.52 7.09 -5.71
CA PHE A 251 -0.16 8.12 -6.50
C PHE A 251 -0.88 7.47 -7.69
N ALA A 252 -2.04 8.00 -8.06
CA ALA A 252 -2.65 7.72 -9.35
C ALA A 252 -1.79 8.29 -10.49
N VAL A 253 -2.10 7.87 -11.72
CA VAL A 253 -1.38 8.28 -12.95
C VAL A 253 -1.47 9.81 -13.21
N ASP A 254 -2.39 10.50 -12.54
CA ASP A 254 -2.52 11.96 -12.58
C ASP A 254 -1.40 12.73 -11.83
N GLY A 255 -0.63 12.06 -10.96
CA GLY A 255 0.40 12.68 -10.12
C GLY A 255 -0.13 13.62 -9.03
N GLN A 256 -1.44 13.61 -8.76
CA GLN A 256 -2.10 14.50 -7.80
C GLN A 256 -2.90 13.71 -6.74
N THR A 257 -3.50 12.59 -7.13
CA THR A 257 -4.38 11.79 -6.26
C THR A 257 -3.60 10.69 -5.54
N MET A 258 -3.12 10.98 -4.32
CA MET A 258 -2.54 9.94 -3.45
C MET A 258 -3.64 8.99 -2.94
N THR A 259 -3.54 7.71 -3.26
CA THR A 259 -4.42 6.66 -2.74
C THR A 259 -3.76 5.91 -1.59
N VAL A 260 -4.39 5.90 -0.42
CA VAL A 260 -4.01 5.01 0.69
C VAL A 260 -4.57 3.61 0.40
N MET A 261 -3.70 2.60 0.41
CA MET A 261 -4.03 1.26 -0.08
C MET A 261 -5.02 0.55 0.86
N SER A 262 -6.22 0.29 0.35
CA SER A 262 -7.41 0.05 1.20
C SER A 262 -8.52 -0.85 0.60
N LYS A 263 -8.55 -1.05 -0.73
CA LYS A 263 -9.80 -1.38 -1.45
C LYS A 263 -10.37 -2.79 -1.30
N SER A 264 -9.69 -3.72 -0.63
CA SER A 264 -10.17 -5.10 -0.41
C SER A 264 -9.72 -5.64 0.95
N SER A 265 -8.43 -5.94 1.09
CA SER A 265 -7.76 -6.28 2.34
C SER A 265 -6.70 -5.25 2.70
N PRO A 266 -6.58 -4.85 4.00
CA PRO A 266 -5.48 -4.04 4.47
C PRO A 266 -4.16 -4.81 4.56
N LEU A 267 -4.17 -6.16 4.56
CA LEU A 267 -3.02 -7.01 4.85
C LEU A 267 -2.77 -8.00 3.69
N ARG A 268 -1.54 -8.01 3.17
CA ARG A 268 -1.10 -8.90 2.08
C ARG A 268 0.05 -9.80 2.51
N LEU A 269 0.08 -11.01 1.95
CA LEU A 269 1.07 -12.07 2.20
C LEU A 269 1.87 -12.42 0.94
N LEU A 270 3.19 -12.48 1.06
CA LEU A 270 4.12 -13.05 0.06
C LEU A 270 4.90 -14.22 0.67
N ASP A 271 5.38 -15.17 -0.14
CA ASP A 271 6.31 -16.23 0.28
C ASP A 271 7.52 -16.19 -0.65
N VAL A 272 8.65 -15.67 -0.16
CA VAL A 272 9.83 -15.35 -0.99
C VAL A 272 10.45 -16.61 -1.59
N THR A 273 10.32 -17.77 -0.94
CA THR A 273 10.75 -19.07 -1.51
C THR A 273 10.02 -19.43 -2.81
N ARG A 274 8.86 -18.82 -3.06
CA ARG A 274 8.03 -19.02 -4.27
C ARG A 274 8.14 -17.88 -5.28
N ALA A 275 8.97 -16.87 -5.03
CA ALA A 275 9.25 -15.77 -5.96
C ALA A 275 10.32 -16.13 -7.01
N VAL A 276 10.85 -17.35 -6.98
CA VAL A 276 11.77 -17.88 -7.99
C VAL A 276 11.01 -18.14 -9.30
N PRO A 277 11.41 -17.52 -10.44
CA PRO A 277 10.84 -17.83 -11.74
C PRO A 277 10.96 -19.33 -12.06
N PRO A 278 9.98 -19.96 -12.75
CA PRO A 278 8.86 -19.34 -13.49
C PRO A 278 7.55 -19.23 -12.71
N ARG A 279 7.53 -19.57 -11.42
CA ARG A 279 6.30 -19.46 -10.62
C ARG A 279 6.08 -18.00 -10.28
N SER A 280 4.96 -17.42 -10.73
CA SER A 280 4.58 -16.09 -10.28
C SER A 280 4.33 -16.13 -8.78
N SER A 281 5.21 -15.53 -7.99
CA SER A 281 4.76 -14.90 -6.76
C SER A 281 3.61 -13.94 -7.12
N ARG A 282 2.65 -13.89 -6.21
CA ARG A 282 1.57 -12.92 -6.23
C ARG A 282 1.25 -12.65 -4.77
N TRP A 283 1.21 -11.39 -4.41
CA TRP A 283 0.69 -10.99 -3.11
C TRP A 283 -0.75 -11.53 -2.91
N ARG A 284 -0.97 -12.20 -1.79
CA ARG A 284 -2.29 -12.73 -1.42
C ARG A 284 -2.93 -11.82 -0.40
N ASP A 285 -4.09 -11.25 -0.73
CA ASP A 285 -4.94 -10.57 0.24
C ASP A 285 -5.31 -11.57 1.36
N ILE A 286 -4.94 -11.25 2.60
CA ILE A 286 -5.40 -12.02 3.77
C ILE A 286 -6.88 -11.66 4.01
N LYS A 287 -7.72 -12.69 4.15
CA LYS A 287 -9.13 -12.51 4.54
C LYS A 287 -9.22 -12.40 6.06
N PHE A 288 -10.07 -11.49 6.52
CA PHE A 288 -10.40 -11.31 7.94
C PHE A 288 -11.79 -11.89 8.16
N ASP A 289 -11.90 -12.89 9.02
CA ASP A 289 -13.08 -13.77 9.04
C ASP A 289 -14.32 -13.10 9.69
N HIS A 290 -14.12 -12.13 10.59
CA HIS A 290 -15.20 -11.54 11.39
C HIS A 290 -15.17 -10.00 11.48
N VAL A 291 -14.02 -9.39 11.73
CA VAL A 291 -13.92 -7.92 11.95
C VAL A 291 -12.70 -7.37 11.20
N LYS A 292 -12.91 -6.31 10.39
CA LYS A 292 -11.79 -5.53 9.83
C LYS A 292 -11.30 -4.53 10.88
N PRO A 293 -9.97 -4.41 11.12
CA PRO A 293 -9.47 -3.50 12.14
C PRO A 293 -9.69 -2.02 11.77
N ILE A 294 -10.00 -1.20 12.77
CA ILE A 294 -10.24 0.24 12.60
C ILE A 294 -8.95 0.92 12.11
N ASN A 295 -9.09 1.81 11.13
CA ASN A 295 -7.96 2.49 10.47
C ASN A 295 -6.86 1.53 9.94
N ALA A 296 -7.17 0.27 9.63
CA ALA A 296 -6.18 -0.68 9.09
C ALA A 296 -5.62 -0.29 7.70
N ALA A 297 -6.30 0.60 6.98
CA ALA A 297 -5.75 1.28 5.81
C ALA A 297 -5.03 2.57 6.24
N ARG A 298 -3.70 2.53 6.22
CA ARG A 298 -2.81 3.59 6.70
C ARG A 298 -1.45 3.56 5.98
N LEU A 299 -0.76 4.70 5.96
CA LEU A 299 0.67 4.82 5.61
C LEU A 299 1.45 5.41 6.80
N ASP A 300 2.77 5.59 6.66
CA ASP A 300 3.65 6.23 7.67
C ASP A 300 3.66 5.56 9.06
N HIS A 301 3.18 4.32 9.16
CA HIS A 301 3.02 3.56 10.39
C HIS A 301 4.17 2.54 10.55
N SER A 302 4.32 2.00 11.75
CA SER A 302 5.31 0.95 12.02
C SER A 302 4.62 -0.40 12.28
N VAL A 303 5.39 -1.48 12.15
CA VAL A 303 5.03 -2.83 12.60
C VAL A 303 6.12 -3.37 13.53
N ALA A 304 5.73 -4.13 14.55
CA ALA A 304 6.65 -4.93 15.36
C ALA A 304 5.97 -6.25 15.76
N TRP A 305 6.77 -7.26 16.08
CA TRP A 305 6.26 -8.48 16.71
C TRP A 305 5.96 -8.21 18.19
N LEU A 306 4.80 -8.69 18.67
CA LEU A 306 4.46 -8.76 20.10
C LEU A 306 4.96 -10.07 20.73
N ASN A 307 5.04 -11.11 19.90
CA ASN A 307 5.57 -12.44 20.17
C ASN A 307 5.85 -13.10 18.81
N GLY A 308 6.38 -14.32 18.78
CA GLY A 308 6.74 -15.03 17.54
C GLY A 308 5.58 -15.38 16.58
N HIS A 309 4.35 -14.92 16.85
CA HIS A 309 3.18 -15.17 15.99
C HIS A 309 2.19 -14.00 15.89
N THR A 310 2.44 -12.83 16.51
CA THR A 310 1.51 -11.70 16.52
C THR A 310 2.18 -10.39 16.13
N LEU A 311 1.69 -9.75 15.06
CA LEU A 311 2.14 -8.45 14.56
C LEU A 311 1.30 -7.33 15.17
N LEU A 312 1.93 -6.32 15.79
CA LEU A 312 1.32 -5.03 16.13
C LEU A 312 1.62 -4.02 15.03
N TYR A 313 0.58 -3.30 14.59
CA TYR A 313 0.69 -2.11 13.76
C TYR A 313 0.30 -0.87 14.57
N LEU A 314 1.13 0.18 14.57
CA LEU A 314 0.97 1.36 15.41
C LEU A 314 1.23 2.67 14.63
N GLY A 315 0.44 3.70 14.94
CA GLY A 315 0.61 5.05 14.39
C GLY A 315 0.23 5.17 12.92
N GLY A 316 0.77 6.21 12.29
CA GLY A 316 0.66 6.51 10.86
C GLY A 316 -0.33 7.62 10.50
N THR A 317 -0.62 7.67 9.21
CA THR A 317 -1.58 8.55 8.55
C THR A 317 -2.70 7.70 7.96
N ASN A 318 -3.96 7.98 8.31
CA ASN A 318 -5.12 7.19 7.82
C ASN A 318 -5.64 7.68 6.45
N VAL A 319 -6.65 6.99 5.90
CA VAL A 319 -7.31 7.34 4.63
C VAL A 319 -7.83 8.78 4.55
N SER A 320 -8.20 9.38 5.69
CA SER A 320 -8.67 10.77 5.80
C SER A 320 -7.53 11.79 5.97
N SER A 321 -6.27 11.37 5.81
CA SER A 321 -5.07 12.19 6.01
C SER A 321 -4.89 12.77 7.42
N TYR A 322 -5.47 12.12 8.44
CA TYR A 322 -5.21 12.42 9.84
C TYR A 322 -4.08 11.54 10.38
N THR A 323 -3.22 12.12 11.21
CA THR A 323 -2.29 11.35 12.03
C THR A 323 -3.07 10.60 13.13
N ILE A 324 -2.75 9.33 13.33
CA ILE A 324 -3.39 8.43 14.29
C ILE A 324 -2.39 7.82 15.28
N LEU A 325 -2.88 7.07 16.25
CA LEU A 325 -2.08 6.16 17.08
C LEU A 325 -2.59 4.72 16.93
N ASP A 326 -3.90 4.57 17.14
CA ASP A 326 -4.78 3.43 16.89
C ASP A 326 -4.04 2.09 16.67
N PRO A 327 -3.78 1.32 17.73
CA PRO A 327 -3.16 0.01 17.60
C PRO A 327 -4.14 -0.95 16.91
N TRP A 328 -3.60 -1.87 16.11
CA TRP A 328 -4.29 -3.12 15.83
C TRP A 328 -3.25 -4.23 15.68
N ALA A 329 -3.62 -5.45 16.05
CA ALA A 329 -2.72 -6.59 15.95
C ALA A 329 -3.33 -7.76 15.18
N PHE A 330 -2.47 -8.59 14.60
CA PHE A 330 -2.83 -9.74 13.79
C PHE A 330 -2.01 -10.96 14.18
N ASN A 331 -2.68 -12.06 14.54
CA ASN A 331 -2.05 -13.33 14.84
C ASN A 331 -1.95 -14.18 13.55
N ILE A 332 -0.72 -14.49 13.14
CA ILE A 332 -0.41 -15.19 11.89
C ILE A 332 -0.68 -16.70 11.94
N GLN A 333 -0.92 -17.27 13.12
CA GLN A 333 -1.30 -18.67 13.32
C GLN A 333 -2.83 -18.85 13.28
N THR A 334 -3.58 -17.93 13.92
CA THR A 334 -5.04 -17.99 13.99
C THR A 334 -5.76 -17.19 12.90
N ASN A 335 -5.02 -16.50 12.02
CA ASN A 335 -5.53 -15.61 10.96
C ASN A 335 -6.45 -14.47 11.47
N ASN A 336 -6.37 -14.12 12.75
CA ASN A 336 -7.36 -13.26 13.40
C ASN A 336 -6.77 -11.98 14.01
N VAL A 337 -7.64 -10.97 14.15
CA VAL A 337 -7.32 -9.71 14.83
C VAL A 337 -7.23 -9.96 16.32
N VAL A 338 -6.15 -9.48 16.96
CA VAL A 338 -5.94 -9.57 18.41
C VAL A 338 -6.33 -8.25 19.06
N ASN A 339 -7.01 -8.31 20.20
CA ASN A 339 -7.36 -7.15 20.99
C ASN A 339 -6.12 -6.58 21.70
N VAL A 340 -5.86 -5.27 21.56
CA VAL A 340 -4.69 -4.59 22.12
C VAL A 340 -5.14 -3.48 23.07
N VAL A 341 -4.88 -3.67 24.36
CA VAL A 341 -5.17 -2.69 25.41
C VAL A 341 -3.89 -1.94 25.77
N MET A 342 -3.83 -0.65 25.43
CA MET A 342 -2.70 0.22 25.80
C MET A 342 -3.01 0.99 27.10
N SER A 343 -2.03 1.08 27.99
CA SER A 343 -2.15 1.79 29.27
C SER A 343 -0.88 2.57 29.62
N GLY A 344 -0.91 3.34 30.72
CA GLY A 344 0.23 4.14 31.19
C GLY A 344 0.43 5.43 30.39
N SER A 345 1.69 5.85 30.22
CA SER A 345 2.11 7.00 29.41
C SER A 345 2.06 6.69 27.90
N VAL A 346 0.86 6.40 27.39
CA VAL A 346 0.61 6.06 25.98
C VAL A 346 1.19 7.14 25.04
N PRO A 347 1.89 6.78 23.94
CA PRO A 347 2.45 7.75 23.01
C PRO A 347 1.38 8.66 22.37
N SER A 348 1.73 9.91 22.04
CA SER A 348 0.87 10.76 21.21
C SER A 348 0.69 10.19 19.79
N LYS A 349 -0.36 10.61 19.09
CA LYS A 349 -0.57 10.32 17.65
C LYS A 349 0.68 10.70 16.86
N ARG A 350 1.15 9.83 15.96
CA ARG A 350 2.41 10.03 15.25
C ARG A 350 2.50 9.27 13.93
N ALA A 351 3.00 9.95 12.91
CA ALA A 351 3.38 9.41 11.60
C ALA A 351 4.90 9.46 11.44
N ASN A 352 5.47 8.55 10.64
CA ASN A 352 6.92 8.35 10.46
C ASN A 352 7.68 8.17 11.80
N THR A 353 7.01 7.52 12.76
CA THR A 353 7.64 7.00 13.98
C THR A 353 8.38 5.70 13.67
N VAL A 354 9.22 5.26 14.61
CA VAL A 354 9.84 3.94 14.58
C VAL A 354 9.38 3.15 15.80
N LEU A 355 8.90 1.93 15.57
CA LEU A 355 8.53 0.94 16.57
C LEU A 355 9.53 -0.22 16.46
N VAL A 356 10.13 -0.61 17.58
CA VAL A 356 11.13 -1.69 17.64
C VAL A 356 10.74 -2.66 18.74
N GLN A 357 10.64 -3.96 18.44
CA GLN A 357 10.69 -4.99 19.48
C GLN A 357 12.16 -5.19 19.86
N VAL A 358 12.50 -4.95 21.13
CA VAL A 358 13.86 -5.09 21.64
C VAL A 358 14.10 -6.52 22.11
N ASP A 359 13.17 -7.05 22.89
CA ASP A 359 13.15 -8.40 23.42
C ASP A 359 11.70 -8.94 23.45
N ALA A 360 11.49 -10.16 23.96
CA ALA A 360 10.19 -10.82 23.98
C ALA A 360 9.09 -10.06 24.74
N THR A 361 9.46 -9.10 25.60
CA THR A 361 8.57 -8.31 26.45
C THR A 361 8.64 -6.80 26.22
N THR A 362 9.70 -6.28 25.59
CA THR A 362 9.97 -4.83 25.49
C THR A 362 9.78 -4.29 24.08
N LEU A 363 8.85 -3.35 23.92
CA LEU A 363 8.76 -2.46 22.77
C LEU A 363 9.43 -1.10 23.03
N LEU A 364 9.90 -0.47 21.97
CA LEU A 364 10.26 0.95 21.93
C LEU A 364 9.45 1.66 20.84
N CYS A 365 8.92 2.83 21.17
CA CYS A 365 8.35 3.78 20.21
C CYS A 365 9.09 5.13 20.34
N LEU A 366 9.64 5.65 19.23
CA LEU A 366 10.40 6.90 19.23
C LEU A 366 10.10 7.80 18.02
N GLY A 367 10.30 9.11 18.24
CA GLY A 367 10.21 10.16 17.23
C GLY A 367 8.90 10.20 16.44
N GLY A 368 9.00 10.70 15.20
CA GLY A 368 7.86 10.93 14.31
C GLY A 368 7.33 12.37 14.37
N LYS A 369 6.17 12.57 13.74
CA LYS A 369 5.47 13.86 13.65
C LYS A 369 3.94 13.73 13.77
N GLU A 370 3.29 14.75 14.32
CA GLU A 370 1.82 14.90 14.36
C GLU A 370 1.37 16.06 13.48
N ARG A 371 0.31 15.85 12.68
CA ARG A 371 -0.32 16.88 11.86
C ARG A 371 -1.41 17.60 12.65
N ILE A 372 -1.08 18.78 13.19
CA ILE A 372 -1.98 19.59 14.02
C ILE A 372 -2.66 20.72 13.23
N LYS A 373 -3.83 21.17 13.68
CA LYS A 373 -4.53 22.34 13.14
C LYS A 373 -3.90 23.62 13.72
N ARG A 374 -3.47 24.55 12.86
CA ARG A 374 -2.91 25.85 13.32
C ARG A 374 -4.04 26.77 13.84
N ARG A 375 -3.72 27.59 14.84
CA ARG A 375 -4.63 28.61 15.42
C ARG A 375 -4.46 30.01 14.81
N GLU A 376 -3.35 30.25 14.13
CA GLU A 376 -2.93 31.55 13.60
C GLU A 376 -3.14 31.67 12.07
N PRO A 377 -3.06 32.88 11.48
CA PRO A 377 -3.17 33.08 10.04
C PRO A 377 -2.08 32.31 9.27
N GLY A 378 -2.50 31.40 8.40
CA GLY A 378 -1.59 30.56 7.61
C GLY A 378 -2.27 29.31 7.05
N PRO A 379 -1.51 28.35 6.51
CA PRO A 379 -2.06 27.05 6.12
C PRO A 379 -2.72 26.36 7.32
N ARG A 380 -3.96 25.88 7.13
CA ARG A 380 -4.85 25.41 8.21
C ARG A 380 -4.26 24.28 9.09
N TYR A 381 -3.25 23.57 8.59
CA TYR A 381 -2.55 22.50 9.29
C TYR A 381 -1.03 22.69 9.19
N GLY A 382 -0.30 22.26 10.22
CA GLY A 382 1.15 22.15 10.23
C GLY A 382 1.59 20.86 10.91
N ASN A 383 2.84 20.47 10.70
CA ASN A 383 3.44 19.32 11.39
C ASN A 383 4.20 19.80 12.63
N VAL A 384 4.19 19.00 13.69
CA VAL A 384 5.05 19.14 14.87
C VAL A 384 5.74 17.82 15.17
N HIS A 385 6.92 17.85 15.79
CA HIS A 385 7.58 16.63 16.23
C HIS A 385 6.85 15.97 17.41
N THR A 386 7.01 14.65 17.53
CA THR A 386 6.50 13.86 18.67
C THR A 386 7.66 13.25 19.48
N PRO A 387 8.51 14.09 20.13
CA PRO A 387 9.73 13.64 20.80
C PRO A 387 9.46 12.83 22.08
N GLY A 388 10.53 12.28 22.63
CA GLY A 388 10.54 11.31 23.72
C GLY A 388 10.66 9.87 23.22
N VAL A 389 11.20 9.03 24.11
CA VAL A 389 11.20 7.57 23.97
C VAL A 389 10.09 7.01 24.85
N TYR A 390 9.35 6.05 24.31
CA TYR A 390 8.31 5.33 25.02
C TYR A 390 8.68 3.85 25.06
N VAL A 391 8.83 3.31 26.26
CA VAL A 391 9.08 1.88 26.51
C VAL A 391 7.73 1.22 26.74
N GLY A 392 7.43 0.12 26.05
CA GLY A 392 6.16 -0.58 26.13
C GLY A 392 6.35 -2.00 26.62
N THR A 393 5.93 -2.29 27.85
CA THR A 393 5.97 -3.65 28.41
C THR A 393 4.76 -4.45 27.93
N ILE A 394 5.03 -5.50 27.18
CA ILE A 394 4.05 -6.46 26.65
C ILE A 394 3.68 -7.45 27.76
N SER A 395 2.38 -7.71 27.92
CA SER A 395 1.86 -8.82 28.71
C SER A 395 0.63 -9.42 28.01
N VAL A 396 0.42 -10.73 28.15
CA VAL A 396 -0.69 -11.45 27.50
C VAL A 396 -1.57 -12.04 28.58
N THR A 397 -2.88 -11.83 28.45
CA THR A 397 -3.90 -12.38 29.35
C THR A 397 -4.85 -13.27 28.56
N ASP A 398 -4.96 -14.53 28.99
CA ASP A 398 -6.04 -15.41 28.55
C ASP A 398 -7.21 -15.28 29.53
N GLU A 399 -8.38 -14.88 29.02
CA GLU A 399 -9.58 -14.61 29.83
C GLU A 399 -10.07 -15.82 30.65
N ALA A 400 -9.55 -17.03 30.37
CA ALA A 400 -9.85 -18.26 31.10
C ALA A 400 -9.40 -18.26 32.57
N THR A 401 -8.47 -17.38 32.98
CA THR A 401 -7.89 -17.37 34.34
C THR A 401 -8.33 -16.20 35.22
N LEU A 402 -9.13 -15.26 34.71
CA LEU A 402 -9.64 -14.16 35.53
C LEU A 402 -10.74 -14.66 36.49
N PRO A 403 -10.56 -14.55 37.83
CA PRO A 403 -11.64 -14.85 38.76
C PRO A 403 -12.77 -13.85 38.54
N ARG A 404 -13.97 -14.33 38.21
CA ARG A 404 -15.15 -13.46 38.06
C ARG A 404 -15.37 -12.71 39.39
N PRO A 405 -15.53 -11.38 39.38
CA PRO A 405 -15.87 -10.66 40.59
C PRO A 405 -17.22 -11.19 41.11
N PRO A 406 -17.39 -11.33 42.45
CA PRO A 406 -18.63 -11.85 43.01
C PRO A 406 -19.79 -10.92 42.65
N VAL A 407 -20.82 -11.49 42.00
CA VAL A 407 -22.01 -10.74 41.59
C VAL A 407 -22.83 -10.40 42.84
N THR A 408 -22.62 -9.21 43.39
CA THR A 408 -23.45 -8.66 44.47
C THR A 408 -24.82 -8.22 43.92
N PRO A 409 -25.94 -8.83 44.36
CA PRO A 409 -27.27 -8.46 43.89
C PRO A 409 -27.73 -7.16 44.59
N VAL A 410 -27.34 -6.00 44.03
CA VAL A 410 -27.79 -4.69 44.54
C VAL A 410 -29.25 -4.47 44.13
N GLY A 411 -30.16 -4.68 45.08
CA GLY A 411 -31.59 -4.57 44.87
C GLY A 411 -32.15 -3.14 44.88
N LEU A 412 -33.30 -2.98 44.20
CA LEU A 412 -34.42 -2.11 44.56
C LEU A 412 -34.12 -0.79 45.31
N LEU A 413 -33.68 0.26 44.60
CA LEU A 413 -33.76 1.64 45.09
C LEU A 413 -34.60 2.53 44.16
N LYS A 414 -35.82 2.86 44.62
CA LYS A 414 -36.73 3.81 43.96
C LYS A 414 -36.36 5.25 44.32
N ARG A 415 -36.08 6.11 43.33
CA ARG A 415 -36.25 7.59 43.30
C ARG A 415 -35.64 8.12 41.98
N LYS A 416 -36.12 9.20 41.36
CA LYS A 416 -37.32 10.05 41.57
C LYS A 416 -37.67 10.68 40.22
N ARG A 417 -38.96 10.83 39.85
CA ARG A 417 -39.33 11.68 38.70
C ARG A 417 -39.28 13.15 39.10
N SER A 418 -38.85 14.02 38.18
CA SER A 418 -39.16 15.45 38.15
C SER A 418 -39.88 15.72 36.83
N ALA A 419 -41.03 16.38 36.88
CA ALA A 419 -41.86 16.67 35.70
C ALA A 419 -41.82 18.17 35.38
N THR A 420 -41.71 18.48 34.08
CA THR A 420 -42.15 19.73 33.47
C THR A 420 -42.75 19.40 32.10
N ASP A 421 -43.98 18.91 32.15
CA ASP A 421 -45.04 19.16 31.16
C ASP A 421 -45.12 20.66 30.78
N SER A 422 -45.68 21.13 29.65
CA SER A 422 -46.19 20.56 28.38
C SER A 422 -46.54 21.79 27.46
N PRO A 423 -47.41 21.80 26.42
CA PRO A 423 -48.15 20.73 25.72
C PRO A 423 -48.09 20.76 24.16
N GLU A 424 -48.56 19.66 23.55
CA GLU A 424 -49.47 19.52 22.37
C GLU A 424 -49.28 20.35 21.06
N ALA A 425 -49.16 19.75 19.86
CA ALA A 425 -50.11 18.94 19.02
C ALA A 425 -50.85 19.81 17.96
N PRO A 426 -51.53 19.29 16.89
CA PRO A 426 -51.97 17.90 16.61
C PRO A 426 -51.59 17.34 15.20
N GLN A 427 -52.30 16.27 14.78
CA GLN A 427 -52.00 15.41 13.60
C GLN A 427 -53.06 15.49 12.48
N LYS A 428 -52.81 14.77 11.36
CA LYS A 428 -53.77 14.27 10.31
C LYS A 428 -54.21 15.32 9.23
N PRO A 429 -54.99 14.94 8.18
CA PRO A 429 -54.54 14.06 7.08
C PRO A 429 -55.03 14.48 5.64
N LEU A 430 -54.66 13.69 4.62
CA LEU A 430 -55.41 13.38 3.38
C LEU A 430 -55.90 14.51 2.42
N LYS A 431 -55.37 14.47 1.19
CA LYS A 431 -56.01 14.68 -0.16
C LYS A 431 -54.89 14.48 -1.20
N ARG A 432 -54.99 13.69 -2.29
CA ARG A 432 -56.04 13.45 -3.30
C ARG A 432 -56.44 14.72 -4.08
N LEU A 433 -56.02 14.78 -5.34
CA LEU A 433 -56.44 15.80 -6.30
C LEU A 433 -56.43 15.19 -7.72
N ASP A 434 -57.57 14.63 -8.11
CA ASP A 434 -57.88 14.29 -9.51
C ASP A 434 -58.43 15.54 -10.20
N VAL A 435 -57.80 16.04 -11.28
CA VAL A 435 -58.47 16.89 -12.29
C VAL A 435 -57.98 16.52 -13.69
N THR A 436 -58.93 16.33 -14.59
CA THR A 436 -58.75 15.93 -15.99
C THR A 436 -58.68 17.12 -16.95
N THR A 437 -58.00 16.97 -18.10
CA THR A 437 -58.45 17.55 -19.38
C THR A 437 -58.04 16.69 -20.59
N ARG A 438 -59.05 16.30 -21.39
CA ARG A 438 -58.96 15.96 -22.83
C ARG A 438 -58.98 17.29 -23.65
N PRO A 439 -58.82 17.35 -25.00
CA PRO A 439 -59.10 16.36 -26.06
C PRO A 439 -57.90 16.11 -27.02
N GLY A 440 -57.96 15.34 -28.13
CA GLY A 440 -59.00 14.46 -28.72
C GLY A 440 -58.69 14.07 -30.18
N GLY A 441 -59.52 13.22 -30.81
CA GLY A 441 -59.36 12.71 -32.19
C GLY A 441 -58.47 11.45 -32.31
N GLY A 442 -58.59 10.61 -33.35
CA GLY A 442 -59.59 10.55 -34.43
C GLY A 442 -59.17 9.60 -35.58
N GLY A 443 -60.10 8.82 -36.14
CA GLY A 443 -59.84 7.73 -37.13
C GLY A 443 -59.66 6.35 -36.45
N GLY A 444 -60.04 5.20 -37.02
CA GLY A 444 -60.30 4.84 -38.44
C GLY A 444 -59.15 3.94 -38.94
N VAL A 445 -59.33 2.77 -39.54
CA VAL A 445 -60.37 2.24 -40.46
C VAL A 445 -60.62 0.73 -40.19
N ALA A 446 -61.68 0.13 -40.76
CA ALA A 446 -61.97 -1.31 -40.68
C ALA A 446 -62.21 -1.97 -42.05
N THR A 447 -61.76 -3.21 -42.21
CA THR A 447 -62.17 -4.25 -43.20
C THR A 447 -61.90 -5.61 -42.54
N ALA A 448 -62.82 -6.56 -42.35
CA ALA A 448 -63.92 -7.10 -43.17
C ALA A 448 -63.48 -8.20 -44.16
N ASP A 449 -64.29 -9.26 -44.23
CA ASP A 449 -63.94 -10.61 -44.68
C ASP A 449 -63.97 -10.84 -46.21
N GLY A 450 -63.48 -12.01 -46.65
CA GLY A 450 -63.53 -12.47 -48.04
C GLY A 450 -63.34 -13.98 -48.20
N ASP A 451 -64.45 -14.71 -48.29
CA ASP A 451 -64.50 -16.17 -48.50
C ASP A 451 -64.19 -16.60 -49.96
N MET A 452 -63.73 -17.85 -50.15
CA MET A 452 -64.02 -18.81 -51.26
C MET A 452 -62.82 -19.74 -51.60
N LYS A 453 -62.95 -20.95 -52.17
CA LYS A 453 -63.95 -22.06 -52.07
C LYS A 453 -63.47 -23.27 -52.92
N GLU A 454 -63.51 -24.51 -52.40
CA GLU A 454 -63.48 -25.81 -53.14
C GLU A 454 -62.26 -26.14 -54.05
N SER A 455 -61.89 -27.38 -54.42
CA SER A 455 -62.14 -28.79 -53.97
C SER A 455 -61.13 -29.72 -54.73
N SER A 456 -61.14 -31.07 -54.80
CA SER A 456 -61.99 -32.18 -54.31
C SER A 456 -61.24 -33.54 -54.41
N LYS A 457 -61.48 -34.49 -53.48
CA LYS A 457 -61.27 -35.97 -53.59
C LYS A 457 -59.78 -36.45 -53.67
N GLN A 458 -59.37 -37.57 -53.04
CA GLN A 458 -59.94 -38.93 -53.11
C GLN A 458 -59.62 -39.80 -51.87
N SER A 459 -60.15 -41.03 -51.82
CA SER A 459 -60.15 -42.01 -50.71
C SER A 459 -59.61 -43.39 -51.18
N ALA A 460 -59.20 -44.40 -50.39
CA ALA A 460 -59.07 -44.74 -48.94
C ALA A 460 -58.15 -46.03 -48.85
N PRO A 461 -57.97 -46.83 -47.76
CA PRO A 461 -58.57 -46.84 -46.40
C PRO A 461 -57.64 -47.11 -45.17
N THR A 462 -58.21 -46.84 -43.99
CA THR A 462 -58.08 -47.50 -42.68
C THR A 462 -56.87 -48.41 -42.34
N VAL A 463 -56.01 -47.93 -41.44
CA VAL A 463 -55.44 -48.67 -40.29
C VAL A 463 -55.42 -47.73 -39.07
N VAL A 464 -55.65 -48.24 -37.85
CA VAL A 464 -55.75 -47.43 -36.62
C VAL A 464 -54.59 -47.71 -35.66
N PRO A 465 -53.65 -46.76 -35.45
CA PRO A 465 -52.76 -46.71 -34.29
C PRO A 465 -53.50 -46.17 -33.05
N ARG A 466 -52.99 -46.43 -31.84
CA ARG A 466 -53.55 -45.91 -30.60
C ARG A 466 -53.08 -44.46 -30.35
N PRO A 467 -53.88 -43.57 -29.74
CA PRO A 467 -53.52 -42.16 -29.57
C PRO A 467 -52.45 -41.86 -28.50
N LEU A 468 -51.94 -42.87 -27.78
CA LEU A 468 -51.04 -42.68 -26.64
C LEU A 468 -49.57 -42.40 -27.01
N ASP A 469 -49.11 -42.87 -28.18
CA ASP A 469 -47.69 -42.73 -28.55
C ASP A 469 -47.34 -41.33 -29.08
N ALA A 470 -48.33 -40.62 -29.65
CA ALA A 470 -48.15 -39.27 -30.20
C ALA A 470 -48.00 -38.20 -29.09
N GLU A 471 -48.71 -38.36 -27.98
CA GLU A 471 -48.69 -37.42 -26.85
C GLU A 471 -47.34 -37.49 -26.10
N LEU A 472 -46.81 -38.70 -25.89
CA LEU A 472 -45.46 -38.91 -25.36
C LEU A 472 -44.37 -38.31 -26.27
N LEU A 473 -44.53 -38.44 -27.59
CA LEU A 473 -43.62 -37.86 -28.58
C LEU A 473 -43.72 -36.33 -28.67
N SER A 474 -44.86 -35.71 -28.33
CA SER A 474 -44.93 -34.25 -28.19
C SER A 474 -44.06 -33.81 -27.02
N ILE A 475 -44.34 -34.33 -25.82
CA ILE A 475 -43.68 -33.93 -24.58
C ILE A 475 -42.15 -34.09 -24.67
N GLN A 476 -41.67 -35.19 -25.25
CA GLN A 476 -40.22 -35.41 -25.47
C GLN A 476 -39.58 -34.45 -26.49
N ASN A 477 -40.34 -33.88 -27.42
CA ASN A 477 -39.85 -32.83 -28.31
C ASN A 477 -39.90 -31.46 -27.62
N ASP A 478 -40.94 -31.17 -26.84
CA ASP A 478 -41.09 -29.91 -26.11
C ASP A 478 -39.99 -29.73 -25.04
N ASP A 479 -39.71 -30.75 -24.22
CA ASP A 479 -38.56 -30.77 -23.29
C ASP A 479 -37.23 -30.53 -24.01
N ARG A 480 -37.07 -31.10 -25.21
CA ARG A 480 -35.85 -30.99 -26.03
C ARG A 480 -35.71 -29.61 -26.67
N ILE A 481 -36.82 -28.97 -27.05
CA ILE A 481 -36.85 -27.58 -27.52
C ILE A 481 -36.47 -26.63 -26.39
N VAL A 482 -36.99 -26.85 -25.17
CA VAL A 482 -36.61 -26.07 -23.98
C VAL A 482 -35.13 -26.24 -23.65
N ALA A 483 -34.60 -27.47 -23.68
CA ALA A 483 -33.17 -27.72 -23.46
C ALA A 483 -32.28 -27.00 -24.50
N LEU A 484 -32.63 -27.08 -25.79
CA LEU A 484 -31.91 -26.37 -26.86
C LEU A 484 -32.01 -24.86 -26.73
N GLN A 485 -33.14 -24.32 -26.26
CA GLN A 485 -33.29 -22.88 -26.01
C GLN A 485 -32.37 -22.40 -24.88
N HIS A 486 -32.27 -23.16 -23.78
CA HIS A 486 -31.31 -22.90 -22.71
C HIS A 486 -29.85 -22.97 -23.18
N GLU A 487 -29.50 -23.93 -24.04
CA GLU A 487 -28.16 -24.04 -24.64
C GLU A 487 -27.84 -22.83 -25.54
N VAL A 488 -28.80 -22.42 -26.39
CA VAL A 488 -28.66 -21.22 -27.24
C VAL A 488 -28.46 -19.95 -26.41
N ASP A 489 -29.18 -19.79 -25.30
CA ASP A 489 -29.03 -18.60 -24.44
C ASP A 489 -27.75 -18.63 -23.59
N ALA A 490 -27.26 -19.82 -23.20
CA ALA A 490 -25.93 -19.98 -22.61
C ALA A 490 -24.82 -19.59 -23.60
N LEU A 491 -24.89 -20.09 -24.85
CA LEU A 491 -23.94 -19.75 -25.92
C LEU A 491 -23.98 -18.26 -26.30
N ARG A 492 -25.16 -17.62 -26.26
CA ARG A 492 -25.31 -16.16 -26.41
C ARG A 492 -24.59 -15.40 -25.30
N HIS A 493 -24.70 -15.86 -24.06
CA HIS A 493 -24.03 -15.25 -22.91
C HIS A 493 -22.50 -15.43 -23.00
N GLU A 494 -22.00 -16.62 -23.36
CA GLU A 494 -20.59 -16.86 -23.60
C GLU A 494 -20.03 -15.99 -24.74
N ASN A 495 -20.76 -15.87 -25.87
CA ASN A 495 -20.37 -15.00 -26.97
C ASN A 495 -20.27 -13.52 -26.55
N ALA A 496 -21.15 -13.06 -25.65
CA ALA A 496 -21.10 -11.72 -25.08
C ALA A 496 -19.87 -11.53 -24.17
N GLN A 497 -19.55 -12.50 -23.31
CA GLN A 497 -18.33 -12.47 -22.48
C GLN A 497 -17.05 -12.46 -23.35
N LEU A 498 -16.98 -13.31 -24.38
CA LEU A 498 -15.84 -13.38 -25.29
C LEU A 498 -15.64 -12.08 -26.09
N ARG A 499 -16.71 -11.33 -26.41
CA ARG A 499 -16.61 -9.99 -27.01
C ARG A 499 -16.01 -8.98 -26.03
N ILE A 500 -16.45 -8.99 -24.77
CA ILE A 500 -15.90 -8.12 -23.71
C ILE A 500 -14.41 -8.43 -23.47
N GLU A 501 -14.05 -9.71 -23.39
CA GLU A 501 -12.65 -10.16 -23.29
C GLU A 501 -11.82 -9.71 -24.50
N SER A 502 -12.32 -9.92 -25.73
CA SER A 502 -11.64 -9.51 -26.97
C SER A 502 -11.39 -7.99 -27.03
N HIS A 503 -12.37 -7.19 -26.61
CA HIS A 503 -12.19 -5.74 -26.53
C HIS A 503 -11.18 -5.33 -25.45
N ARG A 504 -11.19 -5.99 -24.27
CA ARG A 504 -10.17 -5.80 -23.23
C ARG A 504 -8.76 -6.09 -23.77
N TRP A 505 -8.57 -7.20 -24.48
CA TRP A 505 -7.30 -7.54 -25.13
C TRP A 505 -6.86 -6.51 -26.18
N GLN A 506 -7.78 -5.90 -26.94
CA GLN A 506 -7.47 -4.82 -27.87
C GLN A 506 -7.00 -3.54 -27.15
N VAL A 507 -7.65 -3.18 -26.03
CA VAL A 507 -7.23 -2.05 -25.19
C VAL A 507 -5.85 -2.31 -24.58
N GLU A 508 -5.60 -3.49 -24.02
CA GLU A 508 -4.28 -3.89 -23.49
C GLU A 508 -3.19 -3.86 -24.59
N ALA A 509 -3.51 -4.30 -25.81
CA ALA A 509 -2.59 -4.24 -26.95
C ALA A 509 -2.29 -2.80 -27.43
N SER A 510 -3.25 -1.86 -27.30
CA SER A 510 -2.98 -0.43 -27.53
C SER A 510 -2.10 0.18 -26.44
N HIS A 511 -2.32 -0.20 -25.18
CA HIS A 511 -1.57 0.29 -24.02
C HIS A 511 -0.08 -0.14 -24.11
N ALA A 512 0.19 -1.37 -24.53
CA ALA A 512 1.56 -1.84 -24.78
C ALA A 512 2.28 -1.03 -25.89
N LYS A 513 1.56 -0.63 -26.94
CA LYS A 513 2.09 0.21 -28.04
C LYS A 513 2.28 1.68 -27.62
N GLU A 514 1.50 2.18 -26.67
CA GLU A 514 1.67 3.53 -26.12
C GLU A 514 2.89 3.62 -25.19
N GLN A 515 3.20 2.56 -24.44
CA GLN A 515 4.32 2.56 -23.50
C GLN A 515 5.70 2.51 -24.19
N GLN A 516 5.91 1.68 -25.23
CA GLN A 516 7.23 1.49 -25.85
C GLN A 516 7.94 2.80 -26.27
N PRO A 517 7.31 3.75 -26.99
CA PRO A 517 7.95 5.02 -27.34
C PRO A 517 8.31 5.89 -26.13
N SER A 518 7.53 5.80 -25.04
CA SER A 518 7.80 6.58 -23.82
C SER A 518 9.07 6.09 -23.10
N THR A 519 9.29 4.77 -23.04
CA THR A 519 10.49 4.17 -22.45
C THR A 519 11.73 4.51 -23.27
N GLN A 520 11.66 4.39 -24.60
CA GLN A 520 12.78 4.72 -25.49
C GLN A 520 13.17 6.21 -25.42
N LEU A 521 12.20 7.12 -25.35
CA LEU A 521 12.47 8.55 -25.15
C LEU A 521 13.06 8.85 -23.76
N HIS A 522 12.74 8.04 -22.75
CA HIS A 522 13.34 8.15 -21.42
C HIS A 522 14.80 7.67 -21.40
N GLU A 523 15.10 6.54 -22.04
CA GLU A 523 16.48 6.02 -22.21
C GLU A 523 17.39 6.99 -22.99
N ILE A 524 16.87 7.58 -24.07
CA ILE A 524 17.57 8.62 -24.83
C ILE A 524 17.81 9.87 -23.95
N LYS A 525 16.84 10.25 -23.10
CA LYS A 525 17.02 11.35 -22.14
C LYS A 525 18.14 11.08 -21.13
N LEU A 526 18.12 9.91 -20.49
CA LEU A 526 19.16 9.50 -19.53
C LEU A 526 20.56 9.52 -20.18
N SER A 527 20.65 9.10 -21.44
CA SER A 527 21.90 9.11 -22.21
C SER A 527 22.42 10.53 -22.46
N ILE A 528 21.54 11.46 -22.81
CA ILE A 528 21.87 12.89 -23.03
C ILE A 528 22.23 13.60 -21.72
N ASP A 529 21.47 13.36 -20.64
CA ASP A 529 21.73 13.93 -19.32
C ASP A 529 23.09 13.46 -18.75
N ASN A 530 23.45 12.17 -18.97
CA ASN A 530 24.76 11.63 -18.60
C ASN A 530 25.92 12.30 -19.37
N VAL A 531 25.79 12.49 -20.69
CA VAL A 531 26.81 13.21 -21.49
C VAL A 531 26.93 14.66 -21.06
N ALA A 532 25.83 15.33 -20.73
CA ALA A 532 25.86 16.68 -20.19
C ALA A 532 26.65 16.75 -18.86
N MET A 533 26.44 15.80 -17.96
CA MET A 533 27.20 15.74 -16.70
C MET A 533 28.71 15.54 -16.92
N MET A 534 29.12 14.64 -17.82
CA MET A 534 30.55 14.41 -18.11
C MET A 534 31.24 15.66 -18.70
N VAL A 535 30.55 16.40 -19.57
CA VAL A 535 31.07 17.66 -20.14
C VAL A 535 31.23 18.73 -19.05
N ASP A 536 30.23 18.89 -18.19
CA ASP A 536 30.26 19.87 -17.11
C ASP A 536 31.28 19.51 -16.01
N GLU A 537 31.55 18.22 -15.80
CA GLU A 537 32.62 17.72 -14.92
C GLU A 537 34.01 17.97 -15.49
N LYS A 538 34.27 17.62 -16.77
CA LYS A 538 35.55 17.89 -17.43
C LYS A 538 35.87 19.39 -17.46
N ARG A 539 34.85 20.24 -17.67
CA ARG A 539 34.97 21.70 -17.56
C ARG A 539 35.41 22.17 -16.17
N ARG A 540 34.90 21.56 -15.09
CA ARG A 540 35.27 21.92 -13.71
C ARG A 540 36.69 21.49 -13.35
N TYR A 541 37.16 20.35 -13.86
CA TYR A 541 38.56 19.95 -13.74
C TYR A 541 39.49 20.95 -14.44
N GLN A 542 39.14 21.42 -15.64
CA GLN A 542 39.90 22.44 -16.37
C GLN A 542 39.89 23.80 -15.66
N SER A 543 38.75 24.25 -15.10
CA SER A 543 38.67 25.54 -14.42
C SER A 543 39.33 25.60 -13.04
N ASN A 544 39.50 24.44 -12.36
CA ASN A 544 40.14 24.38 -11.05
C ASN A 544 41.67 24.17 -11.12
N SER A 545 42.21 23.88 -12.32
CA SER A 545 43.64 23.63 -12.52
C SER A 545 44.46 24.93 -12.64
N GLN A 546 44.51 25.73 -11.58
CA GLN A 546 45.56 26.76 -11.45
C GLN A 546 46.91 26.11 -11.12
N SER A 547 47.54 25.50 -12.13
CA SER A 547 48.92 25.01 -12.06
C SER A 547 49.87 26.02 -12.70
N THR A 548 50.73 26.62 -11.89
CA THR A 548 51.73 27.61 -12.34
C THR A 548 53.02 26.93 -12.81
N VAL A 549 52.98 26.23 -13.95
CA VAL A 549 54.20 25.67 -14.58
C VAL A 549 54.14 25.82 -16.11
N ASN A 550 55.23 26.34 -16.69
CA ASN A 550 55.46 26.26 -18.15
C ASN A 550 55.86 24.83 -18.53
N SER A 551 55.00 24.11 -19.25
CA SER A 551 55.38 22.88 -19.95
C SER A 551 54.54 22.66 -21.20
N SER A 552 55.12 22.94 -22.37
CA SER A 552 54.50 22.70 -23.67
C SER A 552 54.51 21.21 -24.02
N GLN A 553 53.42 20.50 -23.70
CA GLN A 553 53.19 19.13 -24.15
C GLN A 553 51.68 18.82 -24.22
N ASP A 554 51.03 19.30 -25.29
CA ASP A 554 49.68 18.88 -25.65
C ASP A 554 49.67 17.37 -25.97
N SER A 555 49.19 16.56 -25.02
CA SER A 555 49.03 15.12 -25.21
C SER A 555 47.79 14.85 -26.09
N PRO A 556 47.92 14.22 -27.28
CA PRO A 556 46.78 14.06 -28.20
C PRO A 556 45.64 13.16 -27.70
N SER A 557 45.84 12.46 -26.58
CA SER A 557 45.04 11.36 -26.07
C SER A 557 43.62 11.70 -25.60
N ASP A 558 43.23 12.97 -25.61
CA ASP A 558 42.09 13.49 -24.82
C ASP A 558 41.01 14.22 -25.66
N LEU A 559 41.14 14.15 -27.00
CA LEU A 559 40.17 14.65 -27.98
C LEU A 559 39.09 13.61 -28.26
N LEU A 560 37.83 13.95 -27.95
CA LEU A 560 36.66 13.14 -28.32
C LEU A 560 36.44 13.24 -29.84
N VAL A 561 36.53 12.13 -30.57
CA VAL A 561 36.22 12.08 -32.00
C VAL A 561 34.73 11.90 -32.26
N ASN A 562 34.23 12.46 -33.36
CA ASN A 562 32.88 12.19 -33.86
C ASN A 562 32.80 10.83 -34.56
N ALA A 563 31.61 10.46 -35.05
CA ALA A 563 31.38 9.20 -35.77
C ALA A 563 32.21 9.06 -37.07
N ASP A 564 32.67 10.17 -37.65
CA ASP A 564 33.49 10.23 -38.86
C ASP A 564 35.01 10.26 -38.55
N GLY A 565 35.40 10.16 -37.28
CA GLY A 565 36.80 10.18 -36.83
C GLY A 565 37.42 11.57 -36.67
N HIS A 566 36.66 12.66 -36.85
CA HIS A 566 37.16 14.02 -36.66
C HIS A 566 37.13 14.45 -35.19
N PRO A 567 38.20 15.09 -34.65
CA PRO A 567 38.23 15.54 -33.27
C PRO A 567 37.24 16.70 -33.03
N LEU A 568 36.32 16.51 -32.08
CA LEU A 568 35.39 17.54 -31.63
C LEU A 568 36.05 18.42 -30.58
N SER A 569 36.04 19.73 -30.82
CA SER A 569 36.32 20.71 -29.76
C SER A 569 35.20 20.68 -28.71
N HIS A 570 35.52 21.05 -27.47
CA HIS A 570 34.54 21.15 -26.38
C HIS A 570 33.34 22.05 -26.74
N ALA A 571 33.58 23.13 -27.51
CA ALA A 571 32.52 24.00 -28.00
C ALA A 571 31.61 23.32 -29.03
N ALA A 572 32.18 22.54 -29.96
CA ALA A 572 31.39 21.77 -30.93
C ALA A 572 30.53 20.70 -30.23
N LEU A 573 31.09 20.01 -29.23
CA LEU A 573 30.37 19.04 -28.41
C LEU A 573 29.20 19.66 -27.64
N GLN A 574 29.38 20.85 -27.06
CA GLN A 574 28.29 21.58 -26.41
C GLN A 574 27.18 22.01 -27.39
N VAL A 575 27.53 22.38 -28.62
CA VAL A 575 26.56 22.73 -29.67
C VAL A 575 25.75 21.49 -30.10
N GLU A 576 26.38 20.33 -30.32
CA GLU A 576 25.65 19.10 -30.65
C GLU A 576 24.82 18.57 -29.47
N LEU A 577 25.32 18.65 -28.23
CA LEU A 577 24.53 18.33 -27.04
C LEU A 577 23.26 19.21 -26.94
N HIS A 578 23.39 20.52 -27.20
CA HIS A 578 22.24 21.43 -27.22
C HIS A 578 21.26 21.12 -28.35
N ARG A 579 21.75 20.76 -29.54
CA ARG A 579 20.93 20.29 -30.68
C ARG A 579 20.19 18.98 -30.34
N ALA A 580 20.87 18.02 -29.71
CA ALA A 580 20.29 16.75 -29.29
C ALA A 580 19.18 16.95 -28.23
N SER A 581 19.45 17.71 -27.18
CA SER A 581 18.45 18.07 -26.15
C SER A 581 17.23 18.79 -26.74
N THR A 582 17.45 19.68 -27.72
CA THR A 582 16.36 20.41 -28.40
C THR A 582 15.50 19.47 -29.25
N ARG A 583 16.11 18.54 -30.01
CA ARG A 583 15.41 17.51 -30.77
C ARG A 583 14.61 16.58 -29.86
N LEU A 584 15.19 16.14 -28.74
CA LEU A 584 14.50 15.33 -27.73
C LEU A 584 13.31 16.08 -27.12
N ALA A 585 13.47 17.36 -26.76
CA ALA A 585 12.38 18.18 -26.22
C ALA A 585 11.25 18.42 -27.24
N ALA A 586 11.51 18.34 -28.55
CA ALA A 586 10.47 18.31 -29.58
C ALA A 586 9.79 16.93 -29.67
N ALA A 587 10.56 15.84 -29.63
CA ALA A 587 10.04 14.47 -29.64
C ALA A 587 9.14 14.17 -28.43
N ILE A 588 9.53 14.58 -27.23
CA ILE A 588 8.73 14.43 -26.00
C ILE A 588 7.41 15.21 -26.09
N ARG A 589 7.40 16.42 -26.67
CA ARG A 589 6.15 17.18 -26.90
C ARG A 589 5.23 16.46 -27.87
N LYS A 590 5.75 16.01 -29.02
CA LYS A 590 4.98 15.24 -30.01
C LYS A 590 4.43 13.92 -29.44
N ALA A 591 5.19 13.23 -28.59
CA ALA A 591 4.74 12.03 -27.89
C ALA A 591 3.64 12.33 -26.86
N SER A 592 3.76 13.43 -26.11
CA SER A 592 2.71 13.89 -25.18
C SER A 592 1.41 14.28 -25.89
N GLU A 593 1.51 14.92 -27.06
CA GLU A 593 0.36 15.24 -27.92
C GLU A 593 -0.30 13.97 -28.47
N SER A 594 0.50 13.00 -28.93
CA SER A 594 0.03 11.67 -29.37
C SER A 594 -0.70 10.92 -28.24
N SER A 595 -0.14 10.90 -27.03
CA SER A 595 -0.77 10.27 -25.85
C SER A 595 -2.06 10.99 -25.42
N LYS A 596 -2.11 12.33 -25.45
CA LYS A 596 -3.36 13.08 -25.20
C LYS A 596 -4.47 12.71 -26.19
N MET A 597 -4.12 12.49 -27.46
CA MET A 597 -5.07 12.01 -28.47
C MET A 597 -5.48 10.55 -28.21
N ALA A 598 -4.55 9.67 -27.86
CA ALA A 598 -4.85 8.29 -27.48
C ALA A 598 -5.81 8.21 -26.26
N ILE A 599 -5.54 8.97 -25.20
CA ILE A 599 -6.40 9.09 -24.02
C ILE A 599 -7.80 9.61 -24.38
N LYS A 600 -7.90 10.57 -25.32
CA LYS A 600 -9.20 11.07 -25.81
C LYS A 600 -9.98 9.99 -26.55
N SER A 601 -9.33 9.22 -27.43
CA SER A 601 -9.95 8.08 -28.11
C SER A 601 -10.33 6.96 -27.14
N ARG A 602 -9.50 6.70 -26.12
CA ARG A 602 -9.79 5.69 -25.09
C ARG A 602 -11.04 6.05 -24.28
N LYS A 603 -11.23 7.31 -23.91
CA LYS A 603 -12.46 7.78 -23.24
C LYS A 603 -13.72 7.66 -24.09
N ALA A 604 -13.62 7.66 -25.42
CA ALA A 604 -14.74 7.36 -26.30
C ALA A 604 -15.06 5.86 -26.24
N ALA A 605 -14.06 5.00 -26.42
CA ALA A 605 -14.23 3.53 -26.33
C ALA A 605 -14.71 3.06 -24.95
N GLU A 606 -14.25 3.69 -23.86
CA GLU A 606 -14.76 3.47 -22.49
C GLU A 606 -16.26 3.79 -22.40
N ALA A 607 -16.74 4.88 -23.01
CA ALA A 607 -18.15 5.24 -23.04
C ALA A 607 -19.00 4.33 -23.96
N ASP A 608 -18.44 3.90 -25.10
CA ASP A 608 -19.08 2.94 -26.01
C ASP A 608 -19.23 1.55 -25.33
N GLN A 609 -18.23 1.14 -24.55
CA GLN A 609 -18.26 -0.08 -23.73
C GLN A 609 -19.34 0.00 -22.65
N ASP A 610 -19.43 1.11 -21.90
CA ASP A 610 -20.49 1.32 -20.90
C ASP A 610 -21.89 1.33 -21.54
N ALA A 611 -22.03 1.93 -22.73
CA ALA A 611 -23.30 1.93 -23.48
C ALA A 611 -23.70 0.51 -23.95
N LEU A 612 -22.73 -0.31 -24.37
CA LEU A 612 -22.98 -1.73 -24.72
C LEU A 612 -23.38 -2.58 -23.51
N VAL A 613 -22.79 -2.33 -22.33
CA VAL A 613 -23.20 -3.01 -21.08
C VAL A 613 -24.63 -2.63 -20.71
N ALA A 614 -24.96 -1.34 -20.69
CA ALA A 614 -26.32 -0.87 -20.38
C ALA A 614 -27.37 -1.38 -21.39
N ALA A 615 -27.01 -1.54 -22.66
CA ALA A 615 -27.87 -2.16 -23.66
C ALA A 615 -28.10 -3.66 -23.38
N ALA A 616 -27.05 -4.40 -22.99
CA ALA A 616 -27.17 -5.81 -22.66
C ALA A 616 -28.01 -6.07 -21.40
N GLU A 617 -27.85 -5.25 -20.35
CA GLU A 617 -28.70 -5.30 -19.14
C GLU A 617 -30.18 -5.07 -19.49
N LYS A 618 -30.47 -4.08 -20.34
CA LYS A 618 -31.84 -3.78 -20.78
C LYS A 618 -32.48 -4.90 -21.61
N VAL A 619 -31.70 -5.62 -22.42
CA VAL A 619 -32.18 -6.83 -23.10
C VAL A 619 -32.48 -7.94 -22.08
N ALA A 620 -31.63 -8.12 -21.08
CA ALA A 620 -31.85 -9.10 -20.01
C ALA A 620 -33.06 -8.76 -19.12
N ASP A 621 -33.41 -7.49 -18.94
CA ASP A 621 -34.66 -7.07 -18.29
C ASP A 621 -35.89 -7.44 -19.14
N ILE A 622 -35.85 -7.18 -20.45
CA ILE A 622 -36.95 -7.52 -21.38
C ILE A 622 -37.21 -9.04 -21.39
N SER A 623 -36.16 -9.86 -21.50
CA SER A 623 -36.31 -11.33 -21.42
C SER A 623 -36.90 -11.80 -20.09
N ARG A 624 -36.58 -11.12 -18.97
CA ARG A 624 -37.15 -11.41 -17.64
C ARG A 624 -38.59 -10.91 -17.44
N ALA A 625 -39.05 -9.97 -18.27
CA ALA A 625 -40.47 -9.60 -18.34
C ALA A 625 -41.26 -10.66 -19.14
N MET A 626 -40.81 -11.00 -20.35
CA MET A 626 -41.50 -11.95 -21.24
C MET A 626 -41.68 -13.34 -20.64
N THR A 627 -40.68 -13.82 -19.89
CA THR A 627 -40.75 -15.10 -19.16
C THR A 627 -41.67 -15.07 -17.93
N ARG A 628 -42.14 -13.89 -17.50
CA ARG A 628 -43.00 -13.73 -16.33
C ARG A 628 -44.49 -13.69 -16.68
N ASP A 629 -44.84 -13.13 -17.85
CA ASP A 629 -46.23 -13.10 -18.32
C ASP A 629 -46.72 -14.49 -18.75
N GLY A 630 -45.84 -15.35 -19.26
CA GLY A 630 -46.18 -16.74 -19.60
C GLY A 630 -46.64 -17.58 -18.41
N ALA A 631 -46.13 -17.31 -17.20
CA ALA A 631 -46.40 -18.12 -16.00
C ALA A 631 -47.76 -17.82 -15.32
N ASN A 632 -48.49 -16.79 -15.75
CA ASN A 632 -49.73 -16.35 -15.08
C ASN A 632 -51.03 -16.86 -15.75
N ASN A 633 -50.97 -17.43 -16.96
CA ASN A 633 -52.18 -17.79 -17.72
C ASN A 633 -52.83 -19.13 -17.32
N ASP A 634 -52.10 -20.05 -16.69
CA ASP A 634 -52.56 -21.44 -16.45
C ASP A 634 -53.32 -21.64 -15.11
N SER A 635 -53.97 -20.61 -14.56
CA SER A 635 -54.54 -20.65 -13.20
C SER A 635 -56.05 -20.35 -13.06
N THR A 636 -56.84 -20.55 -14.12
CA THR A 636 -58.31 -20.28 -14.11
C THR A 636 -59.19 -21.34 -14.80
N SER A 637 -59.18 -22.60 -14.36
CA SER A 637 -60.40 -23.43 -14.41
C SER A 637 -60.41 -24.66 -13.48
N SER A 638 -61.31 -24.66 -12.48
CA SER A 638 -62.03 -25.85 -11.97
C SER A 638 -62.95 -25.42 -10.82
N GLY A 639 -64.26 -25.62 -10.96
CA GLY A 639 -65.23 -25.22 -9.95
C GLY A 639 -66.59 -25.88 -10.12
N SER A 640 -66.79 -27.04 -9.49
CA SER A 640 -68.10 -27.63 -9.17
C SER A 640 -67.94 -28.86 -8.25
N ALA A 641 -68.93 -29.34 -7.50
CA ALA A 641 -69.95 -28.67 -6.67
C ALA A 641 -70.81 -29.72 -5.92
N THR A 642 -70.74 -29.78 -4.58
CA THR A 642 -71.66 -30.45 -3.61
C THR A 642 -71.31 -29.85 -2.24
N GLN A 643 -72.10 -29.03 -1.53
CA GLN A 643 -73.53 -29.00 -1.16
C GLN A 643 -73.85 -29.82 0.12
N GLU A 644 -74.72 -29.24 0.97
CA GLU A 644 -75.45 -29.79 2.13
C GLU A 644 -74.79 -29.74 3.54
N ASP A 645 -75.16 -28.67 4.26
CA ASP A 645 -75.96 -28.69 5.49
C ASP A 645 -75.46 -29.33 6.80
N SER A 646 -74.98 -28.42 7.67
CA SER A 646 -75.68 -28.04 8.93
C SER A 646 -75.29 -28.67 10.29
N VAL A 647 -75.60 -27.86 11.33
CA VAL A 647 -75.70 -28.16 12.78
C VAL A 647 -74.40 -28.35 13.59
N LEU A 648 -74.31 -27.51 14.64
CA LEU A 648 -73.35 -27.44 15.77
C LEU A 648 -71.92 -26.97 15.45
#